data_AF-A0A4S4KER4-F1
#
_entry.id   AF-A0A4S4KER4-F1
#
_cell.length_a   1.000
_cell.length_b   1.000
_cell.length_c   1.000
_cell.angle_alpha   90.00
_cell.angle_beta   90.00
_cell.angle_gamma   90.00
#
_symmetry.space_group_name_H-M   'P 1'
#
loop_
_entity.id
_entity.type
_entity.pdbx_description
1 polymer ?
#
loop_
_entity_poly.entity_id
_entity_poly.type
_entity_poly.pdbx_seq_one_letter_code
_entity_poly.pdbx_strand_id
1 'polypeptide(L)'
;MSNFASPIKAALGRVAFVTGAGQGIGRAIACRLARDGYDVSIAEIPTAQGRANDVVKEIESYGRKAISVTAGKYRTHCLHRDGHPTYIRIPAQIVANAGVTQVKPLLECTPEFIENEVRLNLLGFMNTHIAAARQMVKQGGGGRIIGAGSIASYRTAENLAPYGATKFAVRGFTEAAAKEWAQYGIRVNAYAPGIVDTPMWDHIDRELAQIEGISLGEAKAIRSDMSLIVPSMSNYYGIYKGLKYLKPSTWALEPAPSTFAPNSRWSNKDMDPVPPKLRTWNTYNYIAYWISDATNAAVWELASSMLAIGLSWRQALPAIAVGHIIIAVVMVMNGTIGARLHVAFPVLNRSSFGFWFSYFSVISRVVLSMFWFGIQTYTGSECVYQMLKAIWPSIQRLPNALPAGANITTAGLMCYFLYWLIQFPFMLISPQRIRWLFLLKALIVPPVWLAMLIWAVVKVPTSKGLFGQHANIAGASMSWAWLSALNSALGIYSTLAVNIPDFTRYAKNERAQYVQIIIIPVAFTLAAFVGMMVTSAGTVLYGKVLWDPLTLINEWDNRAAAFFAAATFMLTTLGTNISANSLSAANDMTVLFPQYINIRRGQIICAILGGWALCPWEILASAQGFLNFMNGYTVFLGPFAGIMVTDYWFIHHGRVDVPSMYRPHGRYRYTYGFNWRAVLAILLSVPPTMPGLINSINPKIPVGGATFLFDIAWIFGFTVASGVYYVSSTLFPAKETYLDQAILPDDEVLDSANDSKTQ
;
A
#
# COMPACT_ATOMS: atom_id res chain seq x y z
N MET A 1 14.58 23.65 -22.11
CA MET A 1 16.04 23.47 -21.93
C MET A 1 16.43 23.93 -20.53
N SER A 2 16.72 23.00 -19.62
CA SER A 2 17.02 23.32 -18.23
C SER A 2 18.40 23.96 -18.14
N ASN A 3 18.43 25.16 -17.57
CA ASN A 3 19.66 25.84 -17.16
C ASN A 3 20.28 25.12 -15.96
N PHE A 4 20.77 23.90 -16.16
CA PHE A 4 22.02 23.51 -15.50
C PHE A 4 23.14 24.14 -16.31
N ALA A 5 23.40 25.43 -16.05
CA ALA A 5 24.67 26.00 -16.40
C ALA A 5 25.74 25.19 -15.66
N SER A 6 26.32 24.19 -16.36
CA SER A 6 27.67 23.73 -16.07
C SER A 6 28.51 25.00 -15.87
N PRO A 7 29.38 25.09 -14.86
CA PRO A 7 30.15 26.31 -14.66
C PRO A 7 31.10 26.46 -15.85
N ILE A 8 30.66 27.16 -16.90
CA ILE A 8 31.43 27.46 -18.12
C ILE A 8 32.78 28.09 -17.70
N LYS A 9 32.80 28.84 -16.59
CA LYS A 9 34.01 29.42 -15.99
C LYS A 9 35.06 28.40 -15.49
N ALA A 10 34.69 27.17 -15.11
CA ALA A 10 35.63 26.19 -14.55
C ALA A 10 36.33 25.30 -15.61
N ALA A 11 35.81 25.27 -16.84
CA ALA A 11 36.30 24.42 -17.93
C ALA A 11 37.11 25.19 -19.00
N LEU A 12 36.95 26.51 -19.07
CA LEU A 12 37.70 27.37 -19.99
C LEU A 12 39.22 27.15 -19.85
N GLY A 13 39.86 26.76 -20.96
CA GLY A 13 41.30 26.52 -21.05
C GLY A 13 41.75 25.10 -20.68
N ARG A 14 40.83 24.17 -20.41
CA ARG A 14 41.10 22.74 -20.21
C ARG A 14 40.86 21.95 -21.49
N VAL A 15 41.62 20.86 -21.66
CA VAL A 15 41.48 19.97 -22.81
C VAL A 15 40.81 18.66 -22.39
N ALA A 16 39.95 18.13 -23.25
CA ALA A 16 39.38 16.80 -23.14
C ALA A 16 39.83 15.90 -24.30
N PHE A 17 40.01 14.61 -24.04
CA PHE A 17 40.32 13.61 -25.07
C PHE A 17 39.23 12.54 -25.11
N VAL A 18 38.68 12.26 -26.29
CA VAL A 18 37.59 11.28 -26.46
C VAL A 18 37.93 10.29 -27.58
N THR A 19 37.98 9.01 -27.26
CA THR A 19 38.20 7.94 -28.26
C THR A 19 36.87 7.47 -28.87
N GLY A 20 36.84 7.10 -30.15
CA GLY A 20 35.64 6.63 -30.83
C GLY A 20 34.58 7.72 -30.95
N ALA A 21 35.01 8.96 -31.20
CA ALA A 21 34.15 10.14 -31.18
C ALA A 21 33.59 10.53 -32.56
N GLY A 22 33.84 9.74 -33.61
CA GLY A 22 33.33 10.03 -34.95
C GLY A 22 31.82 9.79 -35.10
N GLN A 23 31.19 9.09 -34.15
CA GLN A 23 29.76 8.75 -34.20
C GLN A 23 29.18 8.43 -32.81
N GLY A 24 27.85 8.29 -32.75
CA GLY A 24 27.12 7.79 -31.58
C GLY A 24 27.43 8.52 -30.27
N ILE A 25 27.59 7.75 -29.20
CA ILE A 25 27.84 8.26 -27.84
C ILE A 25 29.13 9.10 -27.78
N GLY A 26 30.20 8.67 -28.43
CA GLY A 26 31.48 9.38 -28.42
C GLY A 26 31.38 10.79 -29.02
N ARG A 27 30.68 10.93 -30.16
CA ARG A 27 30.39 12.24 -30.78
C ARG A 27 29.60 13.12 -29.82
N ALA A 28 28.54 12.57 -29.22
CA ALA A 28 27.68 13.33 -28.30
C ALA A 28 28.47 13.83 -27.07
N ILE A 29 29.37 13.00 -26.52
CA ILE A 29 30.25 13.39 -25.42
C ILE A 29 31.23 14.49 -25.85
N ALA A 30 31.86 14.36 -27.01
CA ALA A 30 32.80 15.36 -27.52
C ALA A 30 32.11 16.72 -27.73
N CYS A 31 30.94 16.75 -28.37
CA CYS A 31 30.17 17.98 -28.58
C CYS A 31 29.69 18.60 -27.25
N ARG A 32 29.27 17.78 -26.28
CA ARG A 32 28.88 18.29 -24.96
C ARG A 32 30.06 18.93 -24.22
N LEU A 33 31.22 18.26 -24.20
CA LEU A 33 32.42 18.79 -23.56
C LEU A 33 32.87 20.12 -24.21
N ALA A 34 32.77 20.23 -25.53
CA ALA A 34 33.03 21.49 -26.22
C ALA A 34 32.08 22.61 -25.77
N ARG A 35 30.77 22.35 -25.73
CA ARG A 35 29.78 23.32 -25.23
C ARG A 35 29.98 23.71 -23.77
N ASP A 36 30.55 22.81 -22.97
CA ASP A 36 30.91 23.07 -21.58
C ASP A 36 32.20 23.91 -21.44
N GLY A 37 32.92 24.17 -22.53
CA GLY A 37 34.08 25.07 -22.58
C GLY A 37 35.44 24.40 -22.76
N TYR A 38 35.49 23.08 -23.00
CA TYR A 38 36.74 22.35 -23.27
C TYR A 38 37.22 22.56 -24.71
N ASP A 39 38.53 22.58 -24.92
CA ASP A 39 39.09 22.21 -26.22
C ASP A 39 39.14 20.68 -26.31
N VAL A 40 38.83 20.10 -27.47
CA VAL A 40 38.55 18.66 -27.57
C VAL A 40 39.45 17.99 -28.60
N SER A 41 40.24 17.03 -28.15
CA SER A 41 40.97 16.12 -29.03
C SER A 41 40.17 14.84 -29.19
N ILE A 42 39.87 14.44 -30.41
CA ILE A 42 39.14 13.19 -30.68
C ILE A 42 40.03 12.18 -31.36
N ALA A 43 39.89 10.91 -30.99
CA ALA A 43 40.62 9.81 -31.63
C ALA A 43 39.67 8.85 -32.35
N GLU A 44 40.01 8.52 -33.59
CA GLU A 44 39.27 7.57 -34.42
C GLU A 44 40.19 6.65 -35.21
N ILE A 45 39.62 5.54 -35.68
CA ILE A 45 40.32 4.62 -36.59
C ILE A 45 40.48 5.25 -37.99
N PRO A 46 41.49 4.84 -38.79
CA PRO A 46 41.75 5.44 -40.09
C PRO A 46 40.54 5.48 -41.03
N THR A 47 39.72 4.42 -41.03
CA THR A 47 38.52 4.31 -41.87
C THR A 47 37.39 5.25 -41.43
N ALA A 48 37.44 5.79 -40.21
CA ALA A 48 36.44 6.71 -39.67
C ALA A 48 36.92 8.18 -39.67
N GLN A 49 38.10 8.47 -40.25
CA GLN A 49 38.72 9.79 -40.20
C GLN A 49 37.86 10.89 -40.84
N GLY A 50 37.11 10.58 -41.90
CA GLY A 50 36.16 11.52 -42.51
C GLY A 50 35.11 12.02 -41.50
N ARG A 51 34.47 11.08 -40.78
CA ARG A 51 33.50 11.41 -39.72
C ARG A 51 34.13 12.18 -38.56
N ALA A 52 35.37 11.83 -38.19
CA ALA A 52 36.11 12.59 -37.17
C ALA A 52 36.31 14.04 -37.60
N ASN A 53 36.63 14.30 -38.86
CA ASN A 53 36.81 15.66 -39.38
C ASN A 53 35.49 16.46 -39.37
N ASP A 54 34.36 15.80 -39.62
CA ASP A 54 33.04 16.46 -39.51
C ASP A 54 32.73 16.87 -38.06
N VAL A 55 33.07 16.01 -37.10
CA VAL A 55 32.93 16.33 -35.66
C VAL A 55 33.88 17.47 -35.23
N VAL A 56 35.09 17.53 -35.80
CA VAL A 56 36.01 18.67 -35.56
C VAL A 56 35.37 19.97 -36.03
N LYS A 57 34.86 20.03 -37.26
CA LYS A 57 34.17 21.24 -37.80
C LYS A 57 32.98 21.63 -36.95
N GLU A 58 32.23 20.65 -36.47
CA GLU A 58 31.10 20.88 -35.57
C GLU A 58 31.56 21.49 -34.24
N ILE A 59 32.63 20.98 -33.63
CA ILE A 59 33.17 21.53 -32.39
C ILE A 59 33.74 22.95 -32.59
N GLU A 60 34.39 23.19 -33.72
CA GLU A 60 34.90 24.52 -34.09
C GLU A 60 33.76 25.54 -34.22
N SER A 61 32.58 25.12 -34.70
CA SER A 61 31.39 25.98 -34.75
C SER A 61 30.89 26.43 -33.36
N TYR A 62 31.28 25.72 -32.28
CA TYR A 62 31.00 26.13 -30.89
C TYR A 62 32.02 27.12 -30.33
N GLY A 63 32.96 27.61 -31.15
CA GLY A 63 34.03 28.52 -30.71
C GLY A 63 35.11 27.83 -29.87
N ARG A 64 35.23 26.51 -29.97
CA ARG A 64 36.26 25.71 -29.29
C ARG A 64 37.29 25.20 -30.27
N LYS A 65 38.51 24.90 -29.79
CA LYS A 65 39.51 24.26 -30.62
C LYS A 65 39.34 22.74 -30.61
N ALA A 66 39.42 22.11 -31.78
CA ALA A 66 39.41 20.66 -31.87
C ALA A 66 40.47 20.12 -32.82
N ILE A 67 40.92 18.90 -32.53
CA ILE A 67 41.79 18.13 -33.43
C ILE A 67 41.30 16.70 -33.49
N SER A 68 41.43 16.08 -34.67
CA SER A 68 41.25 14.65 -34.84
C SER A 68 42.63 13.98 -34.91
N VAL A 69 42.80 12.90 -34.16
CA VAL A 69 44.00 12.05 -34.22
C VAL A 69 43.62 10.67 -34.70
N THR A 70 44.42 10.12 -35.60
CA THR A 70 44.24 8.74 -36.04
C THR A 70 44.87 7.80 -35.02
N ALA A 71 44.06 6.95 -34.42
CA ALA A 71 44.49 5.90 -33.50
C ALA A 71 44.30 4.54 -34.18
N GLY A 72 45.41 3.87 -34.51
CA GLY A 72 45.38 2.49 -35.01
C GLY A 72 44.91 1.53 -33.91
N LYS A 73 44.39 0.36 -34.31
CA LYS A 73 43.63 -0.56 -33.44
C LYS A 73 44.26 -0.89 -32.08
N TYR A 74 45.58 -0.75 -31.85
CA TYR A 74 46.23 -1.15 -30.58
C TYR A 74 47.40 -0.28 -30.10
N ARG A 75 47.68 0.87 -30.72
CA ARG A 75 48.85 1.69 -30.34
C ARG A 75 48.41 3.02 -29.73
N THR A 76 48.64 3.18 -28.43
CA THR A 76 48.55 4.46 -27.70
C THR A 76 49.72 5.41 -28.00
N HIS A 77 50.36 5.29 -29.18
CA HIS A 77 51.37 6.27 -29.64
C HIS A 77 50.76 7.66 -29.90
N CYS A 78 49.44 7.80 -29.80
CA CYS A 78 48.73 9.08 -29.86
C CYS A 78 48.90 9.93 -28.59
N LEU A 79 49.57 9.43 -27.54
CA LEU A 79 49.88 10.17 -26.32
C LEU A 79 51.39 10.49 -26.16
N HIS A 80 52.27 9.85 -26.93
CA HIS A 80 53.72 10.09 -26.94
C HIS A 80 54.19 9.94 -28.40
N ARG A 81 54.24 11.05 -29.16
CA ARG A 81 55.03 11.11 -30.39
C ARG A 81 56.13 12.12 -30.14
N ASP A 82 57.37 11.65 -30.23
CA ASP A 82 58.57 12.46 -30.12
C ASP A 82 58.52 13.64 -31.12
N GLY A 83 58.70 14.86 -30.61
CA GLY A 83 59.24 15.97 -31.39
C GLY A 83 58.29 16.88 -32.19
N HIS A 84 56.96 16.67 -32.21
CA HIS A 84 56.04 17.61 -32.87
C HIS A 84 54.81 17.96 -32.02
N PRO A 85 54.47 19.26 -31.83
CA PRO A 85 53.34 19.67 -30.99
C PRO A 85 52.03 19.48 -31.76
N THR A 86 51.43 18.30 -31.69
CA THR A 86 50.05 18.06 -32.15
C THR A 86 49.02 18.09 -31.02
N TYR A 87 49.33 18.73 -29.88
CA TYR A 87 48.35 18.98 -28.83
C TYR A 87 48.05 20.47 -28.70
N ILE A 88 46.77 20.79 -28.63
CA ILE A 88 46.28 22.13 -28.28
C ILE A 88 46.51 22.44 -26.78
N ARG A 89 46.57 21.38 -25.95
CA ARG A 89 47.08 21.32 -24.56
C ARG A 89 46.89 19.86 -24.09
N ILE A 90 47.52 19.47 -22.98
CA ILE A 90 47.42 18.09 -22.46
C ILE A 90 46.11 17.93 -21.66
N PRO A 91 45.32 16.85 -21.85
CA PRO A 91 43.94 16.77 -21.36
C PRO A 91 43.80 16.60 -19.85
N ALA A 92 42.95 17.44 -19.24
CA ALA A 92 42.50 17.32 -17.86
C ALA A 92 41.39 16.26 -17.70
N GLN A 93 40.77 15.86 -18.82
CA GLN A 93 39.70 14.87 -18.85
C GLN A 93 39.86 13.89 -20.02
N ILE A 94 39.73 12.60 -19.75
CA ILE A 94 39.81 11.53 -20.74
C ILE A 94 38.51 10.74 -20.72
N VAL A 95 37.99 10.43 -21.91
CA VAL A 95 36.87 9.51 -22.10
C VAL A 95 37.28 8.40 -23.07
N ALA A 96 37.58 7.23 -22.51
CA ALA A 96 37.85 6.01 -23.26
C ALA A 96 36.52 5.35 -23.67
N ASN A 97 35.92 5.89 -24.72
CA ASN A 97 34.62 5.47 -25.26
C ASN A 97 34.70 4.43 -26.40
N ALA A 98 35.85 4.28 -27.07
CA ALA A 98 35.95 3.40 -28.23
C ALA A 98 35.65 1.95 -27.84
N GLY A 99 34.83 1.29 -28.65
CA GLY A 99 34.50 -0.11 -28.48
C GLY A 99 33.85 -0.66 -29.75
N VAL A 100 33.98 -1.96 -29.93
CA VAL A 100 33.29 -2.73 -30.96
C VAL A 100 32.42 -3.77 -30.31
N THR A 101 31.47 -4.27 -31.06
CA THR A 101 30.68 -5.43 -30.67
C THR A 101 30.46 -6.23 -31.93
N GLN A 102 30.56 -7.54 -31.81
CA GLN A 102 30.12 -8.47 -32.82
C GLN A 102 29.14 -9.44 -32.16
N VAL A 103 28.09 -9.81 -32.90
CA VAL A 103 27.02 -10.67 -32.40
C VAL A 103 27.22 -12.06 -32.98
N LYS A 104 27.40 -13.06 -32.12
CA LYS A 104 27.59 -14.43 -32.58
C LYS A 104 27.21 -15.47 -31.52
N PRO A 105 26.55 -16.59 -31.88
CA PRO A 105 26.36 -17.71 -30.98
C PRO A 105 27.67 -18.16 -30.35
N LEU A 106 27.65 -18.52 -29.06
CA LEU A 106 28.87 -18.81 -28.31
C LEU A 106 29.66 -19.99 -28.90
N LEU A 107 28.97 -20.99 -29.42
CA LEU A 107 29.60 -22.16 -30.07
C LEU A 107 30.33 -21.82 -31.38
N GLU A 108 30.08 -20.66 -31.96
CA GLU A 108 30.67 -20.23 -33.23
C GLU A 108 31.74 -19.13 -33.04
N CYS A 109 32.03 -18.75 -31.79
CA CYS A 109 33.06 -17.77 -31.47
C CYS A 109 34.46 -18.36 -31.68
N THR A 110 35.21 -17.86 -32.66
CA THR A 110 36.58 -18.32 -32.91
C THR A 110 37.59 -17.61 -31.97
N PRO A 111 38.81 -18.15 -31.80
CA PRO A 111 39.86 -17.46 -31.04
C PRO A 111 40.16 -16.05 -31.55
N GLU A 112 40.16 -15.84 -32.87
CA GLU A 112 40.44 -14.54 -33.50
C GLU A 112 39.33 -13.52 -33.19
N PHE A 113 38.09 -13.98 -33.12
CA PHE A 113 36.94 -13.17 -32.72
C PHE A 113 37.09 -12.68 -31.27
N ILE A 114 37.36 -13.61 -30.36
CA ILE A 114 37.53 -13.32 -28.93
C ILE A 114 38.73 -12.38 -28.75
N GLU A 115 39.82 -12.66 -29.44
CA GLU A 115 41.02 -11.83 -29.38
C GLU A 115 40.71 -10.41 -29.85
N ASN A 116 40.02 -10.22 -30.98
CA ASN A 116 39.68 -8.88 -31.47
C ASN A 116 38.81 -8.08 -30.48
N GLU A 117 37.82 -8.71 -29.85
CA GLU A 117 36.98 -8.09 -28.81
C GLU A 117 37.81 -7.68 -27.59
N VAL A 118 38.63 -8.59 -27.04
CA VAL A 118 39.53 -8.30 -25.90
C VAL A 118 40.49 -7.19 -26.25
N ARG A 119 41.11 -7.27 -27.42
CA ARG A 119 42.16 -6.34 -27.81
C ARG A 119 41.59 -4.93 -27.94
N LEU A 120 40.39 -4.74 -28.52
CA LEU A 120 39.79 -3.42 -28.73
C LEU A 120 39.11 -2.89 -27.47
N ASN A 121 38.24 -3.69 -26.85
CA ASN A 121 37.38 -3.24 -25.76
C ASN A 121 38.09 -3.23 -24.41
N LEU A 122 39.12 -4.05 -24.23
CA LEU A 122 39.85 -4.17 -22.96
C LEU A 122 41.26 -3.61 -23.04
N LEU A 123 42.11 -4.09 -23.96
CA LEU A 123 43.50 -3.63 -24.00
C LEU A 123 43.60 -2.17 -24.45
N GLY A 124 42.85 -1.77 -25.50
CA GLY A 124 42.76 -0.38 -25.92
C GLY A 124 42.28 0.55 -24.81
N PHE A 125 41.27 0.10 -24.07
CA PHE A 125 40.72 0.79 -22.90
C PHE A 125 41.76 0.97 -21.77
N MET A 126 42.39 -0.12 -21.33
CA MET A 126 43.37 -0.13 -20.24
C MET A 126 44.60 0.71 -20.62
N ASN A 127 45.12 0.55 -21.84
CA ASN A 127 46.27 1.31 -22.31
C ASN A 127 45.98 2.81 -22.36
N THR A 128 44.77 3.20 -22.76
CA THR A 128 44.33 4.61 -22.75
C THR A 128 44.29 5.16 -21.33
N HIS A 129 43.74 4.40 -20.37
CA HIS A 129 43.70 4.80 -18.96
C HIS A 129 45.10 4.94 -18.37
N ILE A 130 45.99 3.96 -18.60
CA ILE A 130 47.35 3.96 -18.06
C ILE A 130 48.17 5.11 -18.66
N ALA A 131 48.10 5.32 -19.97
CA ALA A 131 48.83 6.39 -20.62
C ALA A 131 48.33 7.77 -20.16
N ALA A 132 47.02 7.94 -19.99
CA ALA A 132 46.43 9.13 -19.39
C ALA A 132 46.89 9.36 -17.95
N ALA A 133 46.82 8.32 -17.10
CA ALA A 133 47.21 8.42 -15.71
C ALA A 133 48.70 8.75 -15.56
N ARG A 134 49.58 8.10 -16.31
CA ARG A 134 51.02 8.43 -16.35
C ARG A 134 51.26 9.89 -16.69
N GLN A 135 50.51 10.42 -17.65
CA GLN A 135 50.64 11.82 -18.04
C GLN A 135 50.10 12.78 -16.96
N MET A 136 48.96 12.47 -16.34
CA MET A 136 48.39 13.26 -15.23
C MET A 136 49.30 13.27 -14.00
N VAL A 137 49.94 12.12 -13.68
CA VAL A 137 50.92 12.01 -12.59
C VAL A 137 52.14 12.89 -12.87
N LYS A 138 52.72 12.83 -14.08
CA LYS A 138 53.85 13.70 -14.47
C LYS A 138 53.55 15.19 -14.31
N GLN A 139 52.28 15.59 -14.42
CA GLN A 139 51.85 16.98 -14.37
C GLN A 139 51.48 17.48 -12.96
N GLY A 140 51.26 16.58 -12.00
CA GLY A 140 50.94 16.93 -10.61
C GLY A 140 49.58 17.61 -10.39
N GLY A 141 48.77 17.83 -11.43
CA GLY A 141 47.48 18.55 -11.36
C GLY A 141 46.26 17.67 -11.11
N GLY A 142 46.44 16.35 -10.95
CA GLY A 142 45.35 15.37 -10.90
C GLY A 142 44.60 15.26 -12.24
N GLY A 143 43.39 14.69 -12.22
CA GLY A 143 42.60 14.58 -13.45
C GLY A 143 41.37 13.70 -13.36
N ARG A 144 40.67 13.55 -14.50
CA ARG A 144 39.44 12.76 -14.61
C ARG A 144 39.56 11.76 -15.75
N ILE A 145 39.38 10.48 -15.47
CA ILE A 145 39.36 9.42 -16.48
C ILE A 145 37.99 8.73 -16.42
N ILE A 146 37.33 8.62 -17.57
CA ILE A 146 36.01 8.02 -17.69
C ILE A 146 36.04 6.91 -18.74
N GLY A 147 35.53 5.74 -18.37
CA GLY A 147 35.44 4.57 -19.23
C GLY A 147 34.04 4.24 -19.73
N ALA A 148 33.91 3.75 -20.97
CA ALA A 148 32.65 3.20 -21.48
C ALA A 148 32.48 1.72 -21.11
N GLY A 149 31.68 1.47 -20.07
CA GLY A 149 31.11 0.17 -19.75
C GLY A 149 29.90 -0.16 -20.64
N SER A 150 28.95 -0.91 -20.11
CA SER A 150 27.66 -1.24 -20.73
C SER A 150 26.72 -1.79 -19.64
N ILE A 151 25.42 -1.90 -19.90
CA ILE A 151 24.57 -2.82 -19.13
C ILE A 151 25.18 -4.23 -19.09
N ALA A 152 25.91 -4.61 -20.14
CA ALA A 152 26.72 -5.82 -20.21
C ALA A 152 27.86 -5.90 -19.18
N SER A 153 28.25 -4.81 -18.51
CA SER A 153 29.17 -4.81 -17.36
C SER A 153 28.54 -5.40 -16.09
N TYR A 154 27.22 -5.55 -16.06
CA TYR A 154 26.46 -6.11 -14.94
C TYR A 154 25.74 -7.40 -15.31
N ARG A 155 25.32 -7.52 -16.57
CA ARG A 155 24.60 -8.68 -17.08
C ARG A 155 24.85 -8.87 -18.56
N THR A 156 25.52 -9.95 -18.93
CA THR A 156 25.73 -10.32 -20.33
C THR A 156 24.44 -10.84 -20.96
N ALA A 157 24.40 -10.86 -22.29
CA ALA A 157 23.31 -11.43 -23.07
C ALA A 157 23.85 -12.58 -23.94
N GLU A 158 22.94 -13.46 -24.35
CA GLU A 158 23.20 -14.45 -25.40
C GLU A 158 23.70 -13.75 -26.66
N ASN A 159 24.54 -14.45 -27.44
CA ASN A 159 25.18 -13.95 -28.65
C ASN A 159 26.16 -12.77 -28.48
N LEU A 160 26.40 -12.30 -27.25
CA LEU A 160 27.29 -11.17 -26.93
C LEU A 160 28.35 -11.52 -25.88
N ALA A 161 28.67 -12.81 -25.71
CA ALA A 161 29.46 -13.30 -24.58
C ALA A 161 30.88 -12.70 -24.52
N PRO A 162 31.71 -12.70 -25.59
CA PRO A 162 33.03 -12.08 -25.54
C PRO A 162 32.97 -10.57 -25.30
N TYR A 163 32.04 -9.86 -25.94
CA TYR A 163 31.78 -8.44 -25.67
C TYR A 163 31.45 -8.21 -24.19
N GLY A 164 30.49 -8.96 -23.65
CA GLY A 164 30.08 -8.89 -22.25
C GLY A 164 31.24 -9.13 -21.28
N ALA A 165 32.08 -10.14 -21.54
CA ALA A 165 33.27 -10.41 -20.75
C ALA A 165 34.22 -9.19 -20.69
N THR A 166 34.47 -8.53 -21.84
CA THR A 166 35.31 -7.31 -21.86
C THR A 166 34.68 -6.17 -21.05
N LYS A 167 33.35 -6.03 -21.06
CA LYS A 167 32.65 -4.98 -20.30
C LYS A 167 32.58 -5.25 -18.80
N PHE A 168 32.60 -6.50 -18.36
CA PHE A 168 32.86 -6.85 -16.96
C PHE A 168 34.29 -6.46 -16.55
N ALA A 169 35.27 -6.76 -17.40
CA ALA A 169 36.67 -6.43 -17.14
C ALA A 169 36.91 -4.91 -17.09
N VAL A 170 36.23 -4.11 -17.91
CA VAL A 170 36.22 -2.64 -17.83
C VAL A 170 35.83 -2.15 -16.43
N ARG A 171 34.78 -2.72 -15.85
CA ARG A 171 34.32 -2.35 -14.50
C ARG A 171 35.36 -2.73 -13.44
N GLY A 172 35.89 -3.95 -13.49
CA GLY A 172 36.93 -4.41 -12.55
C GLY A 172 38.19 -3.55 -12.61
N PHE A 173 38.67 -3.23 -13.81
CA PHE A 173 39.84 -2.36 -13.99
C PHE A 173 39.58 -0.94 -13.48
N THR A 174 38.39 -0.38 -13.78
CA THR A 174 38.01 0.97 -13.32
C THR A 174 38.05 1.06 -11.80
N GLU A 175 37.55 0.04 -11.09
CA GLU A 175 37.57 -0.01 -9.62
C GLU A 175 39.00 -0.04 -9.06
N ALA A 176 39.87 -0.87 -9.63
CA ALA A 176 41.27 -0.95 -9.22
C ALA A 176 42.00 0.38 -9.46
N ALA A 177 41.87 0.94 -10.67
CA ALA A 177 42.48 2.21 -11.05
C ALA A 177 42.01 3.39 -10.18
N ALA A 178 40.72 3.42 -9.81
CA ALA A 178 40.18 4.46 -8.94
C ALA A 178 40.81 4.43 -7.54
N LYS A 179 41.04 3.24 -6.98
CA LYS A 179 41.69 3.07 -5.67
C LYS A 179 43.17 3.43 -5.74
N GLU A 180 43.86 2.93 -6.76
CA GLU A 180 45.32 3.10 -6.89
C GLU A 180 45.72 4.53 -7.21
N TRP A 181 44.99 5.22 -8.09
CA TRP A 181 45.39 6.56 -8.57
C TRP A 181 44.77 7.72 -7.78
N ALA A 182 43.94 7.42 -6.77
CA ALA A 182 43.39 8.43 -5.85
C ALA A 182 44.49 9.24 -5.16
N GLN A 183 45.62 8.60 -4.82
CA GLN A 183 46.78 9.25 -4.19
C GLN A 183 47.39 10.37 -5.06
N TYR A 184 47.19 10.32 -6.38
CA TYR A 184 47.67 11.33 -7.33
C TYR A 184 46.60 12.38 -7.68
N GLY A 185 45.46 12.40 -6.98
CA GLY A 185 44.34 13.29 -7.29
C GLY A 185 43.61 12.94 -8.61
N ILE A 186 43.75 11.71 -9.10
CA ILE A 186 43.09 11.25 -10.33
C ILE A 186 41.83 10.48 -9.96
N ARG A 187 40.69 10.89 -10.53
CA ARG A 187 39.41 10.20 -10.35
C ARG A 187 39.07 9.37 -11.56
N VAL A 188 38.81 8.09 -11.36
CA VAL A 188 38.49 7.11 -12.41
C VAL A 188 37.07 6.60 -12.22
N ASN A 189 36.23 6.67 -13.25
CA ASN A 189 34.85 6.19 -13.22
C ASN A 189 34.48 5.52 -14.55
N ALA A 190 33.39 4.77 -14.59
CA ALA A 190 32.84 4.24 -15.84
C ALA A 190 31.32 4.48 -15.90
N TYR A 191 30.79 4.72 -17.10
CA TYR A 191 29.35 4.76 -17.36
C TYR A 191 28.90 3.50 -18.06
N ALA A 192 27.63 3.11 -17.88
CA ALA A 192 27.08 1.86 -18.40
C ALA A 192 25.83 2.12 -19.25
N PRO A 193 25.97 2.35 -20.57
CA PRO A 193 24.83 2.53 -21.46
C PRO A 193 23.95 1.28 -21.53
N GLY A 194 22.63 1.49 -21.55
CA GLY A 194 21.64 0.51 -21.96
C GLY A 194 21.49 0.46 -23.48
N ILE A 195 20.25 0.30 -23.96
CA ILE A 195 19.95 0.40 -25.40
C ILE A 195 19.92 1.88 -25.80
N VAL A 196 20.82 2.28 -26.69
CA VAL A 196 20.95 3.67 -27.14
C VAL A 196 20.94 3.68 -28.66
N ASP A 197 20.15 4.59 -29.23
CA ASP A 197 20.02 4.75 -30.67
C ASP A 197 21.36 5.17 -31.30
N THR A 198 22.07 4.19 -31.87
CA THR A 198 23.44 4.34 -32.36
C THR A 198 23.72 3.33 -33.48
N PRO A 199 24.69 3.62 -34.37
CA PRO A 199 25.12 2.66 -35.40
C PRO A 199 25.54 1.28 -34.85
N MET A 200 26.01 1.24 -33.59
CA MET A 200 26.35 -0.01 -32.91
C MET A 200 25.09 -0.85 -32.65
N TRP A 201 24.02 -0.25 -32.12
CA TRP A 201 22.77 -0.95 -31.87
C TRP A 201 22.03 -1.32 -33.16
N ASP A 202 22.18 -0.53 -34.22
CA ASP A 202 21.62 -0.88 -35.53
C ASP A 202 22.31 -2.12 -36.15
N HIS A 203 23.61 -2.28 -35.88
CA HIS A 203 24.32 -3.52 -36.22
C HIS A 203 23.87 -4.70 -35.34
N ILE A 204 23.79 -4.52 -34.02
CA ILE A 204 23.33 -5.58 -33.10
C ILE A 204 21.93 -6.07 -33.49
N ASP A 205 21.01 -5.14 -33.75
CA ASP A 205 19.64 -5.46 -34.14
C ASP A 205 19.59 -6.27 -35.43
N ARG A 206 20.38 -5.90 -36.45
CA ARG A 206 20.46 -6.63 -37.71
C ARG A 206 20.96 -8.06 -37.53
N GLU A 207 22.03 -8.25 -36.78
CA GLU A 207 22.60 -9.59 -36.56
C GLU A 207 21.69 -10.46 -35.69
N LEU A 208 21.10 -9.90 -34.63
CA LEU A 208 20.14 -10.63 -33.79
C LEU A 208 18.86 -10.96 -34.57
N ALA A 209 18.38 -10.08 -35.44
CA ALA A 209 17.23 -10.35 -36.29
C ALA A 209 17.47 -11.58 -37.19
N GLN A 210 18.68 -11.71 -37.74
CA GLN A 210 19.08 -12.89 -38.51
C GLN A 210 19.18 -14.16 -37.65
N ILE A 211 19.81 -14.07 -36.48
CA ILE A 211 20.01 -15.22 -35.58
C ILE A 211 18.68 -15.72 -35.01
N GLU A 212 17.77 -14.81 -34.66
CA GLU A 212 16.52 -15.10 -33.96
C GLU A 212 15.34 -15.31 -34.92
N GLY A 213 15.53 -15.07 -36.22
CA GLY A 213 14.47 -15.20 -37.23
C GLY A 213 13.35 -14.17 -37.09
N ILE A 214 13.69 -12.96 -36.62
CA ILE A 214 12.74 -11.85 -36.38
C ILE A 214 12.97 -10.68 -37.34
N SER A 215 12.05 -9.71 -37.37
CA SER A 215 12.14 -8.58 -38.29
C SER A 215 13.16 -7.52 -37.85
N LEU A 216 13.70 -6.75 -38.80
CA LEU A 216 14.63 -5.65 -38.50
C LEU A 216 13.92 -4.59 -37.64
N GLY A 217 14.56 -4.19 -36.53
CA GLY A 217 14.03 -3.28 -35.51
C GLY A 217 13.32 -3.98 -34.34
N GLU A 218 12.95 -5.25 -34.50
CA GLU A 218 12.21 -6.02 -33.50
C GLU A 218 13.12 -6.44 -32.33
N ALA A 219 14.38 -6.77 -32.60
CA ALA A 219 15.35 -7.14 -31.57
C ALA A 219 15.61 -5.97 -30.60
N LYS A 220 15.73 -4.75 -31.13
CA LYS A 220 15.87 -3.49 -30.38
C LYS A 220 14.58 -3.14 -29.62
N ALA A 221 13.40 -3.39 -30.20
CA ALA A 221 12.11 -3.15 -29.57
C ALA A 221 11.88 -4.09 -28.37
N ILE A 222 12.04 -5.40 -28.56
CA ILE A 222 11.86 -6.42 -27.50
C ILE A 222 12.74 -6.10 -26.29
N ARG A 223 14.00 -5.73 -26.53
CA ARG A 223 14.98 -5.53 -25.47
C ARG A 223 14.94 -4.14 -24.85
N SER A 224 14.23 -3.19 -25.46
CA SER A 224 14.00 -1.85 -24.90
C SER A 224 12.77 -1.78 -24.00
N ASP A 225 11.93 -2.83 -24.00
CA ASP A 225 10.87 -3.00 -23.01
C ASP A 225 11.47 -3.25 -21.61
N MET A 226 11.30 -2.26 -20.73
CA MET A 226 11.85 -2.21 -19.37
C MET A 226 11.40 -3.38 -18.48
N SER A 227 10.31 -4.08 -18.85
CA SER A 227 9.81 -5.26 -18.14
C SER A 227 10.73 -6.49 -18.25
N LEU A 228 11.60 -6.55 -19.26
CA LEU A 228 12.49 -7.69 -19.53
C LEU A 228 13.93 -7.50 -19.03
N ILE A 229 14.28 -6.30 -18.57
CA ILE A 229 15.66 -5.94 -18.17
C ILE A 229 15.99 -6.41 -16.73
N VAL A 230 14.98 -6.74 -15.91
CA VAL A 230 15.16 -7.25 -14.54
C VAL A 230 14.70 -8.72 -14.34
N PRO A 231 15.35 -9.70 -14.98
CA PRO A 231 15.47 -11.01 -14.36
C PRO A 231 16.58 -11.09 -13.31
N SER A 232 16.18 -11.39 -12.08
CA SER A 232 17.06 -11.58 -10.92
C SER A 232 18.21 -12.58 -11.18
N MET A 233 19.43 -12.23 -10.74
CA MET A 233 20.56 -13.16 -10.57
C MET A 233 20.24 -14.21 -9.48
N SER A 234 19.37 -15.20 -9.74
CA SER A 234 19.06 -16.23 -8.71
C SER A 234 19.09 -17.68 -9.18
N ASN A 235 19.56 -17.96 -10.41
CA ASN A 235 19.52 -19.31 -10.98
C ASN A 235 20.81 -20.14 -10.85
N TYR A 236 21.84 -19.66 -10.16
CA TYR A 236 23.00 -20.51 -9.81
C TYR A 236 23.22 -20.48 -8.29
N TYR A 237 23.40 -21.65 -7.68
CA TYR A 237 23.57 -21.96 -6.24
C TYR A 237 22.29 -22.25 -5.42
N GLY A 238 21.80 -23.48 -5.54
CA GLY A 238 20.60 -24.01 -4.87
C GLY A 238 20.67 -24.19 -3.34
N ILE A 239 21.81 -23.98 -2.69
CA ILE A 239 21.97 -24.18 -1.24
C ILE A 239 21.77 -22.87 -0.43
N TYR A 240 21.84 -21.69 -1.08
CA TYR A 240 21.62 -20.39 -0.41
C TYR A 240 20.16 -19.89 -0.43
N LYS A 241 19.23 -20.62 -1.07
CA LYS A 241 17.82 -20.19 -1.20
C LYS A 241 17.10 -20.07 0.14
N GLY A 242 17.32 -20.99 1.08
CA GLY A 242 16.68 -20.94 2.41
C GLY A 242 17.07 -19.70 3.22
N LEU A 243 18.35 -19.33 3.21
CA LEU A 243 18.87 -18.17 3.94
C LEU A 243 18.52 -16.83 3.29
N LYS A 244 18.22 -16.80 1.98
CA LYS A 244 17.81 -15.57 1.27
C LYS A 244 16.42 -15.10 1.73
N TYR A 245 15.49 -16.02 1.98
CA TYR A 245 14.17 -15.70 2.55
C TYR A 245 14.22 -15.31 4.03
N LEU A 246 15.38 -15.44 4.70
CA LEU A 246 15.57 -14.91 6.05
C LEU A 246 16.08 -13.45 6.05
N LYS A 247 16.50 -12.92 4.89
CA LYS A 247 16.96 -11.52 4.78
C LYS A 247 15.75 -10.58 4.59
N PRO A 248 15.56 -9.57 5.45
CA PRO A 248 14.47 -8.60 5.32
C PRO A 248 14.45 -7.90 3.95
N SER A 249 15.61 -7.65 3.34
CA SER A 249 15.71 -7.02 2.02
C SER A 249 15.08 -7.83 0.88
N THR A 250 14.97 -9.16 1.01
CA THR A 250 14.30 -10.03 0.02
C THR A 250 12.79 -9.86 0.04
N TRP A 251 12.22 -9.46 1.18
CA TRP A 251 10.80 -9.22 1.34
C TRP A 251 10.41 -7.78 1.06
N ALA A 252 11.38 -6.87 0.85
CA ALA A 252 11.09 -5.49 0.49
C ALA A 252 10.25 -5.45 -0.80
N LEU A 253 9.21 -4.63 -0.80
CA LEU A 253 8.43 -4.36 -2.00
C LEU A 253 9.32 -3.61 -3.00
N GLU A 254 9.19 -3.97 -4.28
CA GLU A 254 9.80 -3.17 -5.33
C GLU A 254 9.19 -1.76 -5.32
N PRO A 255 10.02 -0.71 -5.29
CA PRO A 255 9.53 0.66 -5.28
C PRO A 255 8.75 0.95 -6.57
N ALA A 256 7.42 0.89 -6.53
CA ALA A 256 6.65 1.71 -7.43
C ALA A 256 6.96 3.18 -7.08
N PRO A 257 7.20 4.08 -8.05
CA PRO A 257 7.56 5.46 -7.78
C PRO A 257 6.50 6.11 -6.88
N SER A 258 6.82 6.32 -5.60
CA SER A 258 5.96 6.99 -4.64
C SER A 258 6.13 8.49 -4.75
N THR A 259 5.03 9.23 -4.81
CA THR A 259 5.06 10.68 -5.08
C THR A 259 5.55 11.50 -3.87
N PHE A 260 5.36 11.03 -2.62
CA PHE A 260 5.44 11.90 -1.44
C PHE A 260 6.61 11.64 -0.47
N ALA A 261 7.26 10.47 -0.54
CA ALA A 261 8.39 10.10 0.33
C ALA A 261 9.66 9.83 -0.52
N PRO A 262 10.76 10.59 -0.35
CA PRO A 262 11.93 10.59 -1.25
C PRO A 262 12.81 9.32 -1.19
N ASN A 263 12.34 8.23 -0.59
CA ASN A 263 12.88 6.87 -0.68
C ASN A 263 11.78 5.91 -0.19
N SER A 264 11.64 4.74 -0.81
CA SER A 264 10.57 3.74 -0.60
C SER A 264 10.40 3.16 0.81
N ARG A 265 11.14 3.67 1.81
CA ARG A 265 11.10 3.20 3.20
C ARG A 265 9.82 3.60 3.93
N TRP A 266 9.21 4.75 3.59
CA TRP A 266 8.12 5.35 4.39
C TRP A 266 6.78 5.50 3.66
N SER A 267 6.72 5.13 2.38
CA SER A 267 5.48 5.05 1.63
C SER A 267 5.52 3.94 0.58
N ASN A 268 4.35 3.52 0.13
CA ASN A 268 4.16 2.66 -1.02
C ASN A 268 2.87 3.05 -1.76
N LYS A 269 2.69 2.49 -2.96
CA LYS A 269 1.55 2.77 -3.85
C LYS A 269 0.17 2.63 -3.20
N ASP A 270 -0.02 1.67 -2.30
CA ASP A 270 -1.32 1.42 -1.68
C ASP A 270 -1.62 2.37 -0.50
N MET A 271 -0.55 2.97 0.05
CA MET A 271 -0.58 3.97 1.12
C MET A 271 -0.70 5.42 0.58
N ASP A 272 -0.18 5.67 -0.63
CA ASP A 272 -0.20 7.00 -1.27
C ASP A 272 -1.64 7.50 -1.53
N PRO A 273 -1.83 8.83 -1.67
CA PRO A 273 -3.12 9.40 -2.03
C PRO A 273 -3.65 8.85 -3.35
N VAL A 274 -4.97 8.67 -3.45
CA VAL A 274 -5.58 8.06 -4.64
C VAL A 274 -5.49 9.03 -5.84
N PRO A 275 -4.86 8.65 -6.96
CA PRO A 275 -4.77 9.48 -8.15
C PRO A 275 -6.15 9.74 -8.79
N PRO A 276 -6.37 10.87 -9.48
CA PRO A 276 -7.67 11.25 -10.06
C PRO A 276 -8.34 10.14 -10.90
N LYS A 277 -7.56 9.41 -11.72
CA LYS A 277 -8.07 8.31 -12.56
C LYS A 277 -8.65 7.12 -11.78
N LEU A 278 -8.32 6.97 -10.50
CA LEU A 278 -8.79 5.88 -9.63
C LEU A 278 -9.91 6.31 -8.67
N ARG A 279 -10.26 7.61 -8.64
CA ARG A 279 -11.38 8.18 -7.87
C ARG A 279 -12.70 7.88 -8.57
N THR A 280 -13.23 6.67 -8.35
CA THR A 280 -14.33 6.11 -9.14
C THR A 280 -15.68 6.06 -8.43
N TRP A 281 -15.72 6.27 -7.11
CA TRP A 281 -16.94 6.11 -6.31
C TRP A 281 -17.85 7.34 -6.42
N ASN A 282 -19.13 7.10 -6.68
CA ASN A 282 -20.19 8.10 -6.70
C ASN A 282 -21.24 7.83 -5.59
N THR A 283 -22.27 8.68 -5.49
CA THR A 283 -23.34 8.55 -4.50
C THR A 283 -24.01 7.17 -4.50
N TYR A 284 -24.27 6.59 -5.68
CA TYR A 284 -24.89 5.27 -5.80
C TYR A 284 -23.99 4.15 -5.26
N ASN A 285 -22.66 4.29 -5.37
CA ASN A 285 -21.74 3.34 -4.77
C ASN A 285 -21.85 3.34 -3.24
N TYR A 286 -22.00 4.50 -2.60
CA TYR A 286 -22.21 4.59 -1.15
C TYR A 286 -23.56 4.03 -0.72
N ILE A 287 -24.63 4.27 -1.48
CA ILE A 287 -25.95 3.67 -1.21
C ILE A 287 -25.85 2.15 -1.27
N ALA A 288 -25.30 1.60 -2.36
CA ALA A 288 -25.13 0.16 -2.52
C ALA A 288 -24.23 -0.43 -1.44
N TYR A 289 -23.14 0.25 -1.09
CA TYR A 289 -22.23 -0.14 -0.01
C TYR A 289 -22.96 -0.25 1.33
N TRP A 290 -23.75 0.76 1.73
CA TRP A 290 -24.43 0.74 3.02
C TRP A 290 -25.65 -0.17 3.07
N ILE A 291 -26.38 -0.37 1.96
CA ILE A 291 -27.44 -1.41 1.92
C ILE A 291 -26.80 -2.80 2.07
N SER A 292 -25.71 -3.03 1.35
CA SER A 292 -24.90 -4.24 1.51
C SER A 292 -24.45 -4.39 2.96
N ASP A 293 -23.86 -3.37 3.56
CA ASP A 293 -23.30 -3.52 4.90
C ASP A 293 -24.38 -3.56 5.99
N ALA A 294 -25.53 -2.90 5.84
CA ALA A 294 -26.65 -2.99 6.77
C ALA A 294 -27.27 -4.39 6.83
N THR A 295 -27.33 -5.06 5.68
CA THR A 295 -27.80 -6.45 5.59
C THR A 295 -26.66 -7.39 5.91
N ASN A 296 -26.24 -7.44 7.18
CA ASN A 296 -25.22 -8.37 7.67
C ASN A 296 -25.63 -9.09 8.96
N ALA A 297 -25.06 -10.28 9.20
CA ALA A 297 -25.40 -11.12 10.35
C ALA A 297 -25.15 -10.42 11.70
N ALA A 298 -24.05 -9.68 11.86
CA ALA A 298 -23.73 -8.96 13.09
C ALA A 298 -24.76 -7.88 13.45
N VAL A 299 -25.38 -7.20 12.46
CA VAL A 299 -26.46 -6.22 12.71
C VAL A 299 -27.71 -6.93 13.23
N TRP A 300 -28.00 -8.11 12.70
CA TRP A 300 -29.08 -8.96 13.19
C TRP A 300 -28.79 -9.43 14.62
N GLU A 301 -27.62 -10.03 14.84
CA GLU A 301 -27.16 -10.52 16.14
C GLU A 301 -27.18 -9.42 17.21
N LEU A 302 -26.72 -8.21 16.87
CA LEU A 302 -26.79 -7.04 17.76
C LEU A 302 -28.22 -6.77 18.20
N ALA A 303 -29.14 -6.63 17.24
CA ALA A 303 -30.52 -6.29 17.53
C ALA A 303 -31.23 -7.39 18.33
N SER A 304 -30.99 -8.64 17.96
CA SER A 304 -31.57 -9.82 18.62
C SER A 304 -30.97 -10.09 20.00
N SER A 305 -29.70 -9.76 20.23
CA SER A 305 -29.05 -9.86 21.55
C SER A 305 -29.66 -8.91 22.58
N MET A 306 -30.16 -7.75 22.14
CA MET A 306 -30.85 -6.80 23.03
C MET A 306 -32.15 -7.38 23.60
N LEU A 307 -32.84 -8.23 22.83
CA LEU A 307 -34.01 -8.97 23.32
C LEU A 307 -33.62 -10.00 24.39
N ALA A 308 -32.47 -10.66 24.20
CA ALA A 308 -31.95 -11.66 25.13
C ALA A 308 -31.60 -11.09 26.52
N ILE A 309 -31.19 -9.82 26.59
CA ILE A 309 -30.91 -9.13 27.87
C ILE A 309 -32.15 -8.48 28.51
N GLY A 310 -33.35 -8.71 27.95
CA GLY A 310 -34.62 -8.33 28.57
C GLY A 310 -35.24 -7.01 28.10
N LEU A 311 -34.65 -6.34 27.10
CA LEU A 311 -35.31 -5.20 26.45
C LEU A 311 -36.39 -5.70 25.47
N SER A 312 -37.50 -4.99 25.40
CA SER A 312 -38.47 -5.19 24.32
C SER A 312 -37.99 -4.55 23.02
N TRP A 313 -38.50 -5.01 21.88
CA TRP A 313 -38.21 -4.40 20.57
C TRP A 313 -38.55 -2.90 20.53
N ARG A 314 -39.58 -2.47 21.27
CA ARG A 314 -39.99 -1.05 21.37
C ARG A 314 -38.98 -0.19 22.09
N GLN A 315 -38.15 -0.78 22.94
CA GLN A 315 -37.09 -0.09 23.69
C GLN A 315 -35.75 -0.21 22.96
N ALA A 316 -35.42 -1.39 22.44
CA ALA A 316 -34.18 -1.66 21.73
C ALA A 316 -34.10 -0.92 20.39
N LEU A 317 -35.15 -0.93 19.56
CA LEU A 317 -35.11 -0.33 18.23
C LEU A 317 -34.82 1.18 18.26
N PRO A 318 -35.43 2.01 19.14
CA PRO A 318 -35.04 3.41 19.28
C PRO A 318 -33.59 3.61 19.72
N ALA A 319 -33.06 2.78 20.63
CA ALA A 319 -31.64 2.85 21.02
C ALA A 319 -30.72 2.64 19.81
N ILE A 320 -31.02 1.61 19.02
CA ILE A 320 -30.32 1.30 17.78
C ILE A 320 -30.41 2.47 16.79
N ALA A 321 -31.60 3.03 16.58
CA ALA A 321 -31.81 4.13 15.65
C ALA A 321 -31.00 5.38 16.06
N VAL A 322 -31.05 5.77 17.34
CA VAL A 322 -30.30 6.91 17.86
C VAL A 322 -28.78 6.68 17.72
N GLY A 323 -28.30 5.48 18.03
CA GLY A 323 -26.89 5.12 17.88
C GLY A 323 -26.42 5.26 16.43
N HIS A 324 -27.21 4.76 15.47
CA HIS A 324 -26.89 4.86 14.06
C HIS A 324 -26.97 6.30 13.51
N ILE A 325 -27.85 7.15 14.05
CA ILE A 325 -27.86 8.59 13.71
C ILE A 325 -26.57 9.26 14.16
N ILE A 326 -26.17 9.05 15.41
CA ILE A 326 -24.94 9.64 15.97
C ILE A 326 -23.71 9.17 15.18
N ILE A 327 -23.58 7.87 14.93
CA ILE A 327 -22.42 7.34 14.21
C ILE A 327 -22.36 7.81 12.76
N ALA A 328 -23.52 7.99 12.11
CA ALA A 328 -23.58 8.47 10.73
C ALA A 328 -23.05 9.90 10.59
N VAL A 329 -23.32 10.77 11.57
CA VAL A 329 -22.77 12.14 11.59
C VAL A 329 -21.24 12.10 11.65
N VAL A 330 -20.68 11.36 12.62
CA VAL A 330 -19.22 11.24 12.79
C VAL A 330 -18.56 10.59 11.57
N MET A 331 -19.19 9.57 11.00
CA MET A 331 -18.73 8.88 9.81
C MET A 331 -18.72 9.80 8.58
N VAL A 332 -19.71 10.67 8.41
CA VAL A 332 -19.70 11.68 7.34
C VAL A 332 -18.62 12.74 7.57
N MET A 333 -18.43 13.19 8.82
CA MET A 333 -17.39 14.17 9.15
C MET A 333 -15.98 13.64 8.84
N ASN A 334 -15.63 12.44 9.30
CA ASN A 334 -14.34 11.81 9.00
C ASN A 334 -14.25 11.36 7.52
N GLY A 335 -15.34 10.88 6.94
CA GLY A 335 -15.42 10.48 5.54
C GLY A 335 -15.24 11.64 4.56
N THR A 336 -15.60 12.86 4.97
CA THR A 336 -15.36 14.07 4.15
C THR A 336 -13.86 14.33 4.04
N ILE A 337 -13.11 14.09 5.12
CA ILE A 337 -11.66 14.26 5.15
C ILE A 337 -11.00 13.32 4.13
N GLY A 338 -11.39 12.04 4.16
CA GLY A 338 -10.93 11.05 3.16
C GLY A 338 -11.31 11.43 1.73
N ALA A 339 -12.55 11.89 1.51
CA ALA A 339 -13.02 12.28 0.18
C ALA A 339 -12.36 13.57 -0.37
N ARG A 340 -11.96 14.50 0.50
CA ARG A 340 -11.29 15.75 0.11
C ARG A 340 -9.80 15.56 -0.11
N LEU A 341 -9.14 14.86 0.81
CA LEU A 341 -7.69 14.71 0.82
C LEU A 341 -7.20 13.47 0.07
N HIS A 342 -8.10 12.54 -0.25
CA HIS A 342 -7.81 11.27 -0.91
C HIS A 342 -6.78 10.39 -0.20
N VAL A 343 -6.68 10.51 1.13
CA VAL A 343 -5.81 9.71 2.01
C VAL A 343 -6.59 8.73 2.86
N ALA A 344 -5.95 7.61 3.19
CA ALA A 344 -6.48 6.60 4.10
C ALA A 344 -6.35 7.03 5.57
N PHE A 345 -7.14 6.40 6.44
CA PHE A 345 -7.12 6.66 7.89
C PHE A 345 -5.73 6.60 8.53
N PRO A 346 -4.90 5.56 8.33
CA PRO A 346 -3.67 5.42 9.10
C PRO A 346 -2.64 6.50 8.76
N VAL A 347 -2.76 7.14 7.59
CA VAL A 347 -1.96 8.32 7.21
C VAL A 347 -2.59 9.59 7.76
N LEU A 348 -3.90 9.77 7.54
CA LEU A 348 -4.64 10.94 8.02
C LEU A 348 -4.42 11.16 9.52
N ASN A 349 -4.45 10.08 10.29
CA ASN A 349 -4.33 10.14 11.74
C ASN A 349 -2.99 10.72 12.24
N ARG A 350 -1.97 10.81 11.38
CA ARG A 350 -0.69 11.47 11.69
C ARG A 350 -0.85 12.97 11.91
N SER A 351 -1.84 13.62 11.29
CA SER A 351 -2.07 15.06 11.53
C SER A 351 -2.47 15.30 12.97
N SER A 352 -3.35 14.46 13.54
CA SER A 352 -3.90 14.69 14.88
C SER A 352 -3.03 14.09 16.00
N PHE A 353 -2.50 12.88 15.81
CA PHE A 353 -1.75 12.18 16.87
C PHE A 353 -0.24 12.48 16.81
N GLY A 354 0.25 12.95 15.67
CA GLY A 354 1.68 13.01 15.37
C GLY A 354 2.21 11.70 14.80
N PHE A 355 3.36 11.79 14.13
CA PHE A 355 3.87 10.71 13.28
C PHE A 355 4.09 9.36 13.98
N TRP A 356 4.61 9.36 15.22
CA TRP A 356 4.88 8.13 15.96
C TRP A 356 3.71 7.70 16.82
N PHE A 357 3.04 8.64 17.50
CA PHE A 357 1.90 8.28 18.35
C PHE A 357 0.69 7.81 17.54
N SER A 358 0.58 8.17 16.26
CA SER A 358 -0.47 7.60 15.38
C SER A 358 -0.40 6.07 15.28
N TYR A 359 0.76 5.44 15.50
CA TYR A 359 0.86 3.98 15.50
C TYR A 359 0.00 3.34 16.61
N PHE A 360 -0.21 4.03 17.74
CA PHE A 360 -1.05 3.52 18.82
C PHE A 360 -2.49 3.29 18.36
N SER A 361 -3.09 4.27 17.67
CA SER A 361 -4.45 4.14 17.15
C SER A 361 -4.54 3.16 15.99
N VAL A 362 -3.53 3.15 15.09
CA VAL A 362 -3.46 2.23 13.95
C VAL A 362 -3.35 0.78 14.42
N ILE A 363 -2.46 0.46 15.37
CA ILE A 363 -2.33 -0.89 15.93
C ILE A 363 -3.62 -1.32 16.62
N SER A 364 -4.22 -0.44 17.42
CA SER A 364 -5.49 -0.72 18.09
C SER A 364 -6.59 -1.09 17.08
N ARG A 365 -6.63 -0.39 15.93
CA ARG A 365 -7.60 -0.66 14.86
C ARG A 365 -7.31 -1.94 14.07
N VAL A 366 -6.03 -2.26 13.82
CA VAL A 366 -5.61 -3.52 13.18
C VAL A 366 -6.08 -4.72 14.01
N VAL A 367 -5.83 -4.70 15.32
CA VAL A 367 -6.25 -5.77 16.23
C VAL A 367 -7.76 -5.97 16.14
N LEU A 368 -8.53 -4.89 16.22
CA LEU A 368 -9.98 -4.97 16.14
C LEU A 368 -10.49 -5.49 14.79
N SER A 369 -9.86 -5.07 13.69
CA SER A 369 -10.22 -5.56 12.35
C SER A 369 -9.95 -7.05 12.20
N MET A 370 -8.90 -7.57 12.82
CA MET A 370 -8.60 -9.00 12.83
C MET A 370 -9.59 -9.81 13.67
N PHE A 371 -10.05 -9.27 14.81
CA PHE A 371 -11.12 -9.91 15.60
C PHE A 371 -12.42 -9.99 14.82
N TRP A 372 -12.85 -8.87 14.24
CA TRP A 372 -14.04 -8.85 13.38
C TRP A 372 -13.89 -9.76 12.16
N PHE A 373 -12.67 -9.85 11.61
CA PHE A 373 -12.40 -10.78 10.54
C PHE A 373 -12.68 -12.22 10.96
N GLY A 374 -12.12 -12.64 12.11
CA GLY A 374 -12.36 -13.97 12.66
C GLY A 374 -13.84 -14.23 12.99
N ILE A 375 -14.52 -13.28 13.65
CA ILE A 375 -15.96 -13.39 14.00
C ILE A 375 -16.78 -13.65 12.74
N GLN A 376 -16.58 -12.85 11.70
CA GLN A 376 -17.30 -13.04 10.44
C GLN A 376 -16.88 -14.33 9.72
N THR A 377 -15.62 -14.77 9.81
CA THR A 377 -15.22 -16.07 9.26
C THR A 377 -15.92 -17.22 10.00
N TYR A 378 -16.12 -17.11 11.31
CA TYR A 378 -16.88 -18.09 12.09
C TYR A 378 -18.37 -18.09 11.70
N THR A 379 -19.03 -16.94 11.63
CA THR A 379 -20.42 -16.86 11.15
C THR A 379 -20.56 -17.44 9.74
N GLY A 380 -19.58 -17.21 8.87
CA GLY A 380 -19.52 -17.81 7.53
C GLY A 380 -19.42 -19.34 7.57
N SER A 381 -18.68 -19.88 8.53
CA SER A 381 -18.60 -21.33 8.77
C SER A 381 -19.92 -21.95 9.20
N GLU A 382 -20.69 -21.24 10.02
CA GLU A 382 -22.02 -21.68 10.44
C GLU A 382 -22.99 -21.68 9.25
N CYS A 383 -22.85 -20.73 8.32
CA CYS A 383 -23.62 -20.74 7.07
C CYS A 383 -23.30 -22.00 6.25
N VAL A 384 -22.00 -22.33 6.10
CA VAL A 384 -21.57 -23.56 5.41
C VAL A 384 -22.12 -24.79 6.11
N TYR A 385 -22.10 -24.83 7.45
CA TYR A 385 -22.70 -25.92 8.20
C TYR A 385 -24.19 -26.08 7.91
N GLN A 386 -24.98 -24.99 7.91
CA GLN A 386 -26.41 -25.05 7.59
C GLN A 386 -26.66 -25.50 6.15
N MET A 387 -25.85 -25.04 5.19
CA MET A 387 -25.91 -25.49 3.80
C MET A 387 -25.61 -26.99 3.67
N LEU A 388 -24.54 -27.47 4.32
CA LEU A 388 -24.18 -28.88 4.31
C LEU A 388 -25.23 -29.74 5.02
N LYS A 389 -25.78 -29.30 6.15
CA LYS A 389 -26.89 -29.99 6.84
C LYS A 389 -28.11 -30.10 5.94
N ALA A 390 -28.43 -29.03 5.19
CA ALA A 390 -29.56 -29.02 4.28
C ALA A 390 -29.38 -30.01 3.10
N ILE A 391 -28.16 -30.17 2.57
CA ILE A 391 -27.88 -31.13 1.48
C ILE A 391 -27.69 -32.55 2.03
N TRP A 392 -26.87 -32.69 3.06
CA TRP A 392 -26.46 -33.94 3.72
C TRP A 392 -26.69 -33.86 5.24
N PRO A 393 -27.89 -34.24 5.73
CA PRO A 393 -28.19 -34.25 7.16
C PRO A 393 -27.26 -35.14 8.00
N SER A 394 -26.54 -36.08 7.37
CA SER A 394 -25.56 -36.94 8.02
C SER A 394 -24.44 -36.17 8.74
N ILE A 395 -24.17 -34.91 8.36
CA ILE A 395 -23.16 -34.07 9.04
C ILE A 395 -23.46 -33.88 10.54
N GLN A 396 -24.73 -33.93 10.94
CA GLN A 396 -25.12 -33.83 12.36
C GLN A 396 -24.65 -35.02 13.20
N ARG A 397 -24.32 -36.15 12.55
CA ARG A 397 -23.86 -37.39 13.20
C ARG A 397 -22.33 -37.49 13.22
N LEU A 398 -21.61 -36.47 12.75
CA LEU A 398 -20.15 -36.48 12.78
C LEU A 398 -19.66 -36.49 14.24
N PRO A 399 -18.86 -37.49 14.66
CA PRO A 399 -18.34 -37.54 16.02
C PRO A 399 -17.48 -36.32 16.35
N ASN A 400 -17.72 -35.72 17.51
CA ASN A 400 -16.90 -34.61 17.99
C ASN A 400 -15.63 -35.14 18.67
N ALA A 401 -14.48 -34.84 18.09
CA ALA A 401 -13.16 -35.19 18.63
C ALA A 401 -12.54 -34.08 19.50
N LEU A 402 -13.19 -32.90 19.57
CA LEU A 402 -12.71 -31.76 20.34
C LEU A 402 -13.16 -31.82 21.81
N PRO A 403 -12.37 -31.26 22.75
CA PRO A 403 -12.77 -31.15 24.16
C PRO A 403 -14.07 -30.36 24.34
N ALA A 404 -14.83 -30.69 25.40
CA ALA A 404 -16.11 -30.01 25.68
C ALA A 404 -15.97 -28.49 25.92
N GLY A 405 -14.80 -28.01 26.34
CA GLY A 405 -14.52 -26.59 26.54
C GLY A 405 -14.04 -25.83 25.29
N ALA A 406 -14.01 -26.46 24.11
CA ALA A 406 -13.48 -25.83 22.89
C ALA A 406 -14.43 -24.81 22.23
N ASN A 407 -15.68 -24.69 22.70
CA ASN A 407 -16.74 -23.82 22.16
C ASN A 407 -16.97 -23.92 20.63
N ILE A 408 -16.44 -24.96 19.99
CA ILE A 408 -16.63 -25.33 18.59
C ILE A 408 -16.58 -26.87 18.48
N THR A 409 -17.31 -27.42 17.51
CA THR A 409 -17.33 -28.86 17.24
C THR A 409 -16.40 -29.24 16.10
N THR A 410 -16.06 -30.52 15.95
CA THR A 410 -15.31 -31.03 14.79
C THR A 410 -15.99 -30.69 13.46
N ALA A 411 -17.32 -30.79 13.40
CA ALA A 411 -18.08 -30.37 12.23
C ALA A 411 -17.97 -28.86 11.98
N GLY A 412 -18.04 -28.05 13.04
CA GLY A 412 -17.85 -26.60 12.97
C GLY A 412 -16.46 -26.23 12.44
N LEU A 413 -15.40 -26.83 12.97
CA LEU A 413 -14.02 -26.56 12.54
C LEU A 413 -13.77 -26.99 11.07
N MET A 414 -14.37 -28.09 10.64
CA MET A 414 -14.36 -28.50 9.23
C MET A 414 -15.05 -27.44 8.35
N CYS A 415 -16.26 -27.01 8.71
CA CYS A 415 -16.97 -25.95 7.99
C CYS A 415 -16.21 -24.62 8.01
N TYR A 416 -15.47 -24.35 9.09
CA TYR A 416 -14.61 -23.18 9.21
C TYR A 416 -13.49 -23.20 8.19
N PHE A 417 -12.79 -24.33 8.08
CA PHE A 417 -11.77 -24.53 7.07
C PHE A 417 -12.34 -24.41 5.65
N LEU A 418 -13.51 -24.99 5.38
CA LEU A 418 -14.17 -24.91 4.08
C LEU A 418 -14.57 -23.46 3.73
N TYR A 419 -15.16 -22.73 4.67
CA TYR A 419 -15.51 -21.33 4.46
C TYR A 419 -14.25 -20.48 4.25
N TRP A 420 -13.19 -20.70 5.03
CA TRP A 420 -11.91 -20.01 4.85
C TRP A 420 -11.33 -20.24 3.46
N LEU A 421 -11.38 -21.48 2.93
CA LEU A 421 -10.96 -21.79 1.56
C LEU A 421 -11.80 -21.08 0.50
N ILE A 422 -13.11 -20.95 0.73
CA ILE A 422 -14.00 -20.18 -0.16
C ILE A 422 -13.64 -18.70 -0.10
N GLN A 423 -13.47 -18.14 1.10
CA GLN A 423 -13.26 -16.71 1.34
C GLN A 423 -11.91 -16.21 0.83
N PHE A 424 -10.83 -16.95 1.09
CA PHE A 424 -9.44 -16.50 0.92
C PHE A 424 -9.12 -15.98 -0.50
N PRO A 425 -9.52 -16.64 -1.60
CA PRO A 425 -9.27 -16.14 -2.95
C PRO A 425 -9.96 -14.80 -3.25
N PHE A 426 -11.19 -14.61 -2.76
CA PHE A 426 -11.94 -13.37 -3.01
C PHE A 426 -11.32 -12.17 -2.28
N MET A 427 -10.63 -12.40 -1.16
CA MET A 427 -9.91 -11.34 -0.47
C MET A 427 -8.82 -10.72 -1.37
N LEU A 428 -8.18 -11.51 -2.22
CA LEU A 428 -7.08 -11.04 -3.07
C LEU A 428 -7.54 -10.21 -4.28
N ILE A 429 -8.85 -10.01 -4.45
CA ILE A 429 -9.43 -9.15 -5.48
C ILE A 429 -9.12 -7.69 -5.16
N SER A 430 -8.68 -6.96 -6.18
CA SER A 430 -8.31 -5.55 -6.05
C SER A 430 -9.45 -4.69 -5.49
N PRO A 431 -9.19 -3.77 -4.53
CA PRO A 431 -10.23 -2.93 -3.91
C PRO A 431 -11.06 -2.13 -4.90
N GLN A 432 -10.51 -1.75 -6.05
CA GLN A 432 -11.23 -0.97 -7.07
C GLN A 432 -12.37 -1.76 -7.73
N ARG A 433 -12.33 -3.10 -7.70
CA ARG A 433 -13.34 -3.97 -8.29
C ARG A 433 -14.40 -4.44 -7.28
N ILE A 434 -14.18 -4.24 -5.98
CA ILE A 434 -15.06 -4.74 -4.92
C ILE A 434 -16.46 -4.13 -4.95
N ARG A 435 -16.63 -2.93 -5.56
CA ARG A 435 -17.92 -2.27 -5.71
C ARG A 435 -19.00 -3.14 -6.37
N TRP A 436 -18.61 -4.07 -7.23
CA TRP A 436 -19.53 -4.99 -7.89
C TRP A 436 -20.06 -6.06 -6.95
N LEU A 437 -19.25 -6.48 -5.97
CA LEU A 437 -19.69 -7.39 -4.91
C LEU A 437 -20.76 -6.71 -4.04
N PHE A 438 -20.60 -5.42 -3.73
CA PHE A 438 -21.63 -4.66 -2.98
C PHE A 438 -22.92 -4.53 -3.75
N LEU A 439 -22.84 -4.27 -5.06
CA LEU A 439 -24.04 -4.18 -5.90
C LEU A 439 -24.79 -5.52 -5.93
N LEU A 440 -24.07 -6.63 -6.13
CA LEU A 440 -24.65 -7.97 -6.11
C LEU A 440 -25.33 -8.26 -4.77
N LYS A 441 -24.64 -7.95 -3.66
CA LYS A 441 -25.15 -8.17 -2.31
C LYS A 441 -26.39 -7.31 -2.02
N ALA A 442 -26.35 -6.02 -2.38
CA ALA A 442 -27.47 -5.10 -2.19
C ALA A 442 -28.73 -5.48 -2.98
N LEU A 443 -28.60 -6.27 -4.06
CA LEU A 443 -29.73 -6.77 -4.84
C LEU A 443 -30.28 -8.10 -4.32
N ILE A 444 -29.42 -9.01 -3.86
CA ILE A 444 -29.81 -10.37 -3.48
C ILE A 444 -30.30 -10.45 -2.03
N VAL A 445 -29.62 -9.78 -1.10
CA VAL A 445 -29.82 -10.02 0.34
C VAL A 445 -31.13 -9.41 0.86
N PRO A 446 -31.49 -8.15 0.55
CA PRO A 446 -32.72 -7.56 1.08
C PRO A 446 -34.00 -8.34 0.74
N PRO A 447 -34.20 -8.86 -0.50
CA PRO A 447 -35.36 -9.70 -0.80
C PRO A 447 -35.46 -10.97 0.05
N VAL A 448 -34.33 -11.63 0.34
CA VAL A 448 -34.33 -12.85 1.17
C VAL A 448 -34.67 -12.51 2.62
N TRP A 449 -34.12 -11.42 3.15
CA TRP A 449 -34.46 -10.94 4.49
C TRP A 449 -35.92 -10.53 4.61
N LEU A 450 -36.47 -9.89 3.58
CA LEU A 450 -37.89 -9.60 3.50
C LEU A 450 -38.72 -10.90 3.46
N ALA A 451 -38.29 -11.92 2.71
CA ALA A 451 -38.95 -13.23 2.71
C ALA A 451 -38.92 -13.89 4.09
N MET A 452 -37.81 -13.77 4.85
CA MET A 452 -37.72 -14.23 6.24
C MET A 452 -38.67 -13.45 7.17
N LEU A 453 -38.79 -12.13 6.99
CA LEU A 453 -39.77 -11.33 7.73
C LEU A 453 -41.21 -11.77 7.43
N ILE A 454 -41.54 -11.97 6.16
CA ILE A 454 -42.86 -12.46 5.74
C ILE A 454 -43.12 -13.84 6.36
N TRP A 455 -42.14 -14.73 6.32
CA TRP A 455 -42.22 -16.05 6.98
C TRP A 455 -42.54 -15.92 8.47
N ALA A 456 -41.83 -15.04 9.19
CA ALA A 456 -42.04 -14.81 10.61
C ALA A 456 -43.45 -14.30 10.92
N VAL A 457 -43.92 -13.30 10.16
CA VAL A 457 -45.27 -12.71 10.31
C VAL A 457 -46.38 -13.71 9.97
N VAL A 458 -46.17 -14.59 8.98
CA VAL A 458 -47.16 -15.60 8.58
C VAL A 458 -47.21 -16.75 9.59
N LYS A 459 -46.06 -17.23 10.07
CA LYS A 459 -45.99 -18.32 11.05
C LYS A 459 -46.46 -17.89 12.44
N VAL A 460 -46.14 -16.66 12.82
CA VAL A 460 -46.56 -16.04 14.07
C VAL A 460 -47.25 -14.72 13.74
N PRO A 461 -48.57 -14.72 13.47
CA PRO A 461 -49.34 -13.51 13.33
C PRO A 461 -49.25 -12.64 14.59
N THR A 462 -49.55 -11.34 14.45
CA THR A 462 -49.55 -10.39 15.58
C THR A 462 -50.45 -10.84 16.73
N SER A 463 -51.59 -11.46 16.42
CA SER A 463 -52.52 -12.06 17.39
C SER A 463 -51.94 -13.24 18.16
N LYS A 464 -50.90 -13.91 17.62
CA LYS A 464 -50.21 -15.04 18.26
C LYS A 464 -48.91 -14.64 18.96
N GLY A 465 -48.70 -13.34 19.19
CA GLY A 465 -47.62 -12.86 20.05
C GLY A 465 -46.34 -12.46 19.34
N LEU A 466 -46.34 -12.20 18.02
CA LEU A 466 -45.16 -11.66 17.31
C LEU A 466 -44.57 -10.41 17.99
N PHE A 467 -45.47 -9.54 18.48
CA PHE A 467 -45.13 -8.33 19.23
C PHE A 467 -45.34 -8.48 20.75
N GLY A 468 -45.55 -9.70 21.23
CA GLY A 468 -45.88 -9.99 22.63
C GLY A 468 -44.68 -10.03 23.58
N GLN A 469 -43.45 -9.87 23.08
CA GLN A 469 -42.27 -9.75 23.92
C GLN A 469 -42.26 -8.41 24.66
N HIS A 470 -42.60 -8.47 25.95
CA HIS A 470 -42.51 -7.35 26.87
C HIS A 470 -41.12 -7.25 27.50
N ALA A 471 -40.79 -6.08 28.03
CA ALA A 471 -39.56 -5.87 28.75
C ALA A 471 -39.60 -6.62 30.08
N ASN A 472 -38.51 -7.30 30.43
CA ASN A 472 -38.37 -8.00 31.71
C ASN A 472 -37.55 -7.18 32.73
N ILE A 473 -37.19 -5.95 32.37
CA ILE A 473 -36.44 -4.98 33.21
C ILE A 473 -37.17 -3.63 33.25
N ALA A 474 -37.11 -2.94 34.39
CA ALA A 474 -37.84 -1.69 34.63
C ALA A 474 -37.05 -0.72 35.52
N GLY A 475 -37.43 0.57 35.49
CA GLY A 475 -36.78 1.61 36.31
C GLY A 475 -35.35 1.93 35.86
N ALA A 476 -34.46 2.22 36.80
CA ALA A 476 -33.09 2.64 36.49
C ALA A 476 -32.27 1.57 35.74
N SER A 477 -32.50 0.28 36.00
CA SER A 477 -31.83 -0.81 35.29
C SER A 477 -32.18 -0.84 33.81
N MET A 478 -33.44 -0.54 33.47
CA MET A 478 -33.87 -0.38 32.07
C MET A 478 -33.16 0.81 31.40
N SER A 479 -33.05 1.95 32.07
CA SER A 479 -32.37 3.13 31.52
C SER A 479 -30.90 2.86 31.20
N TRP A 480 -30.17 2.19 32.11
CA TRP A 480 -28.79 1.80 31.87
C TRP A 480 -28.65 0.72 30.80
N ALA A 481 -29.56 -0.26 30.76
CA ALA A 481 -29.60 -1.24 29.66
C ALA A 481 -29.85 -0.56 28.30
N TRP A 482 -30.69 0.48 28.26
CA TRP A 482 -30.93 1.26 27.04
C TRP A 482 -29.69 2.05 26.59
N LEU A 483 -28.96 2.66 27.54
CA LEU A 483 -27.70 3.33 27.25
C LEU A 483 -26.61 2.35 26.79
N SER A 484 -26.52 1.18 27.43
CA SER A 484 -25.61 0.11 27.02
C SER A 484 -25.95 -0.41 25.61
N ALA A 485 -27.24 -0.55 25.30
CA ALA A 485 -27.72 -0.89 23.96
C ALA A 485 -27.37 0.17 22.90
N LEU A 486 -27.54 1.45 23.23
CA LEU A 486 -27.10 2.58 22.40
C LEU A 486 -25.58 2.50 22.15
N ASN A 487 -24.79 2.25 23.19
CA ASN A 487 -23.33 2.12 23.11
C ASN A 487 -22.90 0.92 22.26
N SER A 488 -23.62 -0.21 22.36
CA SER A 488 -23.39 -1.37 21.48
C SER A 488 -23.73 -1.06 20.02
N ALA A 489 -24.80 -0.30 19.76
CA ALA A 489 -25.16 0.15 18.41
C ALA A 489 -24.13 1.14 17.83
N LEU A 490 -23.55 2.02 18.66
CA LEU A 490 -22.41 2.84 18.26
C LEU A 490 -21.18 1.97 17.98
N GLY A 491 -20.96 0.95 18.81
CA GLY A 491 -19.85 0.03 18.71
C GLY A 491 -19.74 -0.63 17.34
N ILE A 492 -20.82 -1.27 16.89
CA ILE A 492 -20.78 -2.11 15.68
C ILE A 492 -20.17 -1.39 14.45
N TYR A 493 -20.30 -0.07 14.37
CA TYR A 493 -19.75 0.77 13.30
C TYR A 493 -18.69 1.77 13.74
N SER A 494 -18.27 1.73 15.00
CA SER A 494 -17.26 2.67 15.49
C SER A 494 -15.89 2.50 14.83
N THR A 495 -15.56 1.30 14.36
CA THR A 495 -14.35 1.09 13.55
C THR A 495 -14.42 1.91 12.27
N LEU A 496 -15.53 1.80 11.55
CA LEU A 496 -15.77 2.51 10.30
C LEU A 496 -15.91 4.01 10.52
N ALA A 497 -16.44 4.48 11.66
CA ALA A 497 -16.47 5.91 11.98
C ALA A 497 -15.06 6.55 11.99
N VAL A 498 -14.03 5.76 12.31
CA VAL A 498 -12.63 6.18 12.31
C VAL A 498 -11.99 5.94 10.93
N ASN A 499 -12.17 4.76 10.31
CA ASN A 499 -11.48 4.38 9.08
C ASN A 499 -12.28 4.47 7.78
N ILE A 500 -13.45 5.11 7.78
CA ILE A 500 -14.17 5.48 6.56
C ILE A 500 -13.32 6.26 5.53
N PRO A 501 -12.25 7.01 5.88
CA PRO A 501 -11.30 7.53 4.90
C PRO A 501 -10.71 6.49 3.94
N ASP A 502 -10.58 5.23 4.37
CA ASP A 502 -10.04 4.13 3.56
C ASP A 502 -10.87 3.86 2.30
N PHE A 503 -12.18 4.13 2.36
CA PHE A 503 -13.13 4.01 1.26
C PHE A 503 -13.41 5.35 0.60
N THR A 504 -13.63 6.38 1.41
CA THR A 504 -14.00 7.71 0.89
C THR A 504 -12.90 8.37 0.08
N ARG A 505 -11.64 7.98 0.27
CA ARG A 505 -10.54 8.39 -0.62
C ARG A 505 -10.75 8.05 -2.10
N TYR A 506 -11.61 7.08 -2.41
CA TYR A 506 -11.97 6.73 -3.80
C TYR A 506 -13.14 7.56 -4.36
N ALA A 507 -13.71 8.51 -3.60
CA ALA A 507 -14.81 9.37 -4.05
C ALA A 507 -14.40 10.25 -5.24
N LYS A 508 -15.30 10.43 -6.20
CA LYS A 508 -15.14 11.44 -7.26
C LYS A 508 -15.12 12.88 -6.72
N ASN A 509 -15.86 13.12 -5.65
CA ASN A 509 -15.94 14.40 -4.95
C ASN A 509 -16.52 14.18 -3.54
N GLU A 510 -16.38 15.19 -2.68
CA GLU A 510 -16.87 15.17 -1.29
C GLU A 510 -18.38 14.96 -1.20
N ARG A 511 -19.16 15.55 -2.10
CA ARG A 511 -20.63 15.47 -2.06
C ARG A 511 -21.15 14.05 -2.26
N ALA A 512 -20.39 13.19 -2.95
CA ALA A 512 -20.78 11.82 -3.22
C ALA A 512 -21.08 11.02 -1.93
N GLN A 513 -20.35 11.29 -0.85
CA GLN A 513 -20.48 10.53 0.40
C GLN A 513 -21.49 11.13 1.39
N TYR A 514 -22.05 12.33 1.15
CA TYR A 514 -23.00 12.93 2.10
C TYR A 514 -24.30 12.13 2.28
N VAL A 515 -24.68 11.30 1.30
CA VAL A 515 -25.83 10.40 1.40
C VAL A 515 -25.77 9.48 2.62
N GLN A 516 -24.56 9.19 3.10
CA GLN A 516 -24.28 8.35 4.27
C GLN A 516 -25.07 8.80 5.51
N ILE A 517 -25.28 10.12 5.69
CA ILE A 517 -26.04 10.67 6.84
C ILE A 517 -27.49 10.15 6.92
N ILE A 518 -28.08 9.80 5.78
CA ILE A 518 -29.46 9.30 5.68
C ILE A 518 -29.47 7.78 5.52
N ILE A 519 -28.64 7.23 4.63
CA ILE A 519 -28.72 5.81 4.29
C ILE A 519 -28.27 4.92 5.46
N ILE A 520 -27.31 5.36 6.29
CA ILE A 520 -26.87 4.58 7.45
C ILE A 520 -28.04 4.44 8.46
N PRO A 521 -28.62 5.53 9.02
CA PRO A 521 -29.70 5.35 9.99
C PRO A 521 -30.89 4.55 9.45
N VAL A 522 -31.27 4.77 8.19
CA VAL A 522 -32.43 4.10 7.58
C VAL A 522 -32.17 2.61 7.35
N ALA A 523 -31.08 2.26 6.66
CA ALA A 523 -30.82 0.88 6.27
C ALA A 523 -30.55 -0.02 7.49
N PHE A 524 -29.76 0.49 8.46
CA PHE A 524 -29.39 -0.28 9.64
C PHE A 524 -30.56 -0.46 10.61
N THR A 525 -31.38 0.56 10.81
CA THR A 525 -32.57 0.44 11.66
C THR A 525 -33.58 -0.54 11.06
N LEU A 526 -33.75 -0.53 9.73
CA LEU A 526 -34.62 -1.50 9.05
C LEU A 526 -34.09 -2.93 9.16
N ALA A 527 -32.79 -3.13 8.95
CA ALA A 527 -32.15 -4.43 9.09
C ALA A 527 -32.26 -4.98 10.53
N ALA A 528 -32.02 -4.12 11.54
CA ALA A 528 -32.19 -4.46 12.95
C ALA A 528 -33.64 -4.82 13.29
N PHE A 529 -34.62 -4.09 12.74
CA PHE A 529 -36.03 -4.40 12.90
C PHE A 529 -36.37 -5.79 12.36
N VAL A 530 -35.92 -6.12 11.15
CA VAL A 530 -36.10 -7.47 10.57
C VAL A 530 -35.55 -8.53 11.51
N GLY A 531 -34.31 -8.34 12.01
CA GLY A 531 -33.68 -9.31 12.89
C GLY A 531 -34.44 -9.55 14.18
N MET A 532 -34.85 -8.47 14.86
CA MET A 532 -35.66 -8.57 16.08
C MET A 532 -37.01 -9.25 15.84
N MET A 533 -37.70 -8.95 14.74
CA MET A 533 -39.02 -9.54 14.47
C MET A 533 -38.93 -11.04 14.20
N VAL A 534 -37.92 -11.46 13.43
CA VAL A 534 -37.71 -12.87 13.12
C VAL A 534 -37.24 -13.64 14.36
N THR A 535 -36.36 -13.06 15.18
CA THR A 535 -35.99 -13.66 16.49
C THR A 535 -37.17 -13.72 17.46
N SER A 536 -38.04 -12.70 17.48
CA SER A 536 -39.27 -12.71 18.28
C SER A 536 -40.20 -13.87 17.85
N ALA A 537 -40.42 -14.04 16.54
CA ALA A 537 -41.18 -15.18 16.02
C ALA A 537 -40.52 -16.52 16.39
N GLY A 538 -39.19 -16.64 16.27
CA GLY A 538 -38.45 -17.82 16.70
C GLY A 538 -38.64 -18.14 18.18
N THR A 539 -38.72 -17.12 19.04
CA THR A 539 -38.98 -17.30 20.48
C THR A 539 -40.36 -17.89 20.73
N VAL A 540 -41.38 -17.41 20.01
CA VAL A 540 -42.75 -17.95 20.11
C VAL A 540 -42.84 -19.38 19.57
N LEU A 541 -42.13 -19.68 18.48
CA LEU A 541 -42.16 -21.00 17.84
C LEU A 541 -41.38 -22.07 18.62
N TYR A 542 -40.24 -21.71 19.18
CA TYR A 542 -39.27 -22.67 19.72
C TYR A 542 -39.03 -22.54 21.24
N GLY A 543 -39.67 -21.58 21.91
CA GLY A 543 -39.60 -21.39 23.36
C GLY A 543 -38.28 -20.87 23.90
N LYS A 544 -37.34 -20.45 23.03
CA LYS A 544 -36.03 -19.91 23.39
C LYS A 544 -35.65 -18.75 22.46
N VAL A 545 -34.90 -17.78 22.98
CA VAL A 545 -34.41 -16.64 22.20
C VAL A 545 -33.23 -17.10 21.33
N LEU A 546 -33.50 -17.31 20.03
CA LEU A 546 -32.48 -17.62 19.02
C LEU A 546 -31.94 -16.31 18.44
N TRP A 547 -30.92 -15.77 19.12
CA TRP A 547 -30.32 -14.47 18.79
C TRP A 547 -29.45 -14.52 17.53
N ASP A 548 -28.77 -15.63 17.30
CA ASP A 548 -28.05 -15.91 16.05
C ASP A 548 -29.04 -16.43 14.98
N PRO A 549 -29.15 -15.78 13.80
CA PRO A 549 -30.03 -16.22 12.73
C PRO A 549 -29.73 -17.64 12.22
N LEU A 550 -28.49 -18.13 12.33
CA LEU A 550 -28.10 -19.45 11.83
C LEU A 550 -28.58 -20.57 12.77
N THR A 551 -28.58 -20.33 14.09
CA THR A 551 -29.28 -21.22 15.03
C THR A 551 -30.80 -21.23 14.84
N LEU A 552 -31.40 -20.12 14.39
CA LEU A 552 -32.83 -20.09 14.03
C LEU A 552 -33.12 -20.91 12.78
N ILE A 553 -32.29 -20.77 11.74
CA ILE A 553 -32.39 -21.56 10.50
C ILE A 553 -32.20 -23.06 10.79
N ASN A 554 -31.39 -23.40 11.80
CA ASN A 554 -31.17 -24.79 12.21
C ASN A 554 -32.46 -25.50 12.67
N GLU A 555 -33.48 -24.75 13.14
CA GLU A 555 -34.77 -25.28 13.60
C GLU A 555 -35.81 -25.37 12.46
N TRP A 556 -35.45 -25.05 11.21
CA TRP A 556 -36.35 -25.14 10.07
C TRP A 556 -36.42 -26.56 9.49
N ASP A 557 -37.63 -27.09 9.32
CA ASP A 557 -37.86 -28.39 8.68
C ASP A 557 -37.64 -28.34 7.16
N ASN A 558 -37.88 -27.18 6.54
CA ASN A 558 -37.74 -27.03 5.08
C ASN A 558 -36.27 -26.85 4.70
N ARG A 559 -35.65 -27.95 4.25
CA ARG A 559 -34.24 -28.02 3.84
C ARG A 559 -33.89 -27.01 2.74
N ALA A 560 -34.75 -26.79 1.75
CA ALA A 560 -34.48 -25.85 0.68
C ALA A 560 -34.47 -24.40 1.19
N ALA A 561 -35.45 -24.04 2.04
CA ALA A 561 -35.49 -22.73 2.68
C ALA A 561 -34.23 -22.50 3.54
N ALA A 562 -33.84 -23.50 4.33
CA ALA A 562 -32.64 -23.42 5.15
C ALA A 562 -31.37 -23.23 4.30
N PHE A 563 -31.23 -23.97 3.20
CA PHE A 563 -30.10 -23.82 2.29
C PHE A 563 -30.02 -22.42 1.67
N PHE A 564 -31.11 -21.90 1.10
CA PHE A 564 -31.09 -20.61 0.42
C PHE A 564 -30.91 -19.43 1.39
N ALA A 565 -31.51 -19.51 2.59
CA ALA A 565 -31.27 -18.54 3.65
C ALA A 565 -29.80 -18.54 4.08
N ALA A 566 -29.23 -19.71 4.39
CA ALA A 566 -27.84 -19.85 4.78
C ALA A 566 -26.86 -19.42 3.67
N ALA A 567 -27.15 -19.73 2.40
CA ALA A 567 -26.33 -19.29 1.26
C ALA A 567 -26.32 -17.76 1.11
N THR A 568 -27.44 -17.10 1.43
CA THR A 568 -27.53 -15.64 1.40
C THR A 568 -26.78 -15.01 2.57
N PHE A 569 -26.84 -15.60 3.77
CA PHE A 569 -25.98 -15.20 4.89
C PHE A 569 -24.49 -15.44 4.57
N MET A 570 -24.13 -16.55 3.91
CA MET A 570 -22.76 -16.81 3.48
C MET A 570 -22.23 -15.72 2.53
N LEU A 571 -23.01 -15.37 1.50
CA LEU A 571 -22.68 -14.29 0.55
C LEU A 571 -22.52 -12.95 1.27
N THR A 572 -23.43 -12.70 2.21
CA THR A 572 -23.48 -11.49 3.02
C THR A 572 -22.23 -11.31 3.86
N THR A 573 -21.88 -12.36 4.61
CA THR A 573 -20.73 -12.43 5.49
C THR A 573 -19.43 -12.36 4.70
N LEU A 574 -19.35 -13.01 3.53
CA LEU A 574 -18.21 -12.91 2.63
C LEU A 574 -17.97 -11.47 2.19
N GLY A 575 -19.03 -10.79 1.73
CA GLY A 575 -18.96 -9.39 1.28
C GLY A 575 -18.49 -8.44 2.38
N THR A 576 -19.15 -8.48 3.54
CA THR A 576 -18.81 -7.62 4.69
C THR A 576 -17.40 -7.89 5.20
N ASN A 577 -16.98 -9.16 5.26
CA ASN A 577 -15.69 -9.50 5.84
C ASN A 577 -14.51 -9.06 4.95
N ILE A 578 -14.68 -9.11 3.63
CA ILE A 578 -13.67 -8.56 2.72
C ILE A 578 -13.61 -7.04 2.87
N SER A 579 -14.75 -6.35 2.82
CA SER A 579 -14.79 -4.89 2.81
C SER A 579 -14.44 -4.28 4.16
N ALA A 580 -15.19 -4.59 5.21
CA ALA A 580 -15.09 -3.90 6.49
C ALA A 580 -13.85 -4.31 7.30
N ASN A 581 -13.38 -5.55 7.14
CA ASN A 581 -12.38 -6.12 8.03
C ASN A 581 -11.03 -6.33 7.36
N SER A 582 -10.97 -7.16 6.31
CA SER A 582 -9.68 -7.54 5.72
C SER A 582 -8.97 -6.38 5.02
N LEU A 583 -9.70 -5.59 4.22
CA LEU A 583 -9.14 -4.46 3.50
C LEU A 583 -8.71 -3.36 4.47
N SER A 584 -9.56 -3.09 5.46
CA SER A 584 -9.27 -2.18 6.56
C SER A 584 -7.97 -2.58 7.29
N ALA A 585 -7.85 -3.83 7.76
CA ALA A 585 -6.65 -4.33 8.42
C ALA A 585 -5.41 -4.17 7.53
N ALA A 586 -5.56 -4.47 6.24
CA ALA A 586 -4.46 -4.35 5.29
C ALA A 586 -4.01 -2.90 5.07
N ASN A 587 -4.94 -1.94 4.94
CA ASN A 587 -4.62 -0.51 4.82
C ASN A 587 -3.80 -0.03 6.00
N ASP A 588 -4.20 -0.36 7.22
CA ASP A 588 -3.44 0.01 8.41
C ASP A 588 -2.03 -0.60 8.44
N MET A 589 -1.92 -1.89 8.11
CA MET A 589 -0.63 -2.57 8.11
C MET A 589 0.34 -1.99 7.06
N THR A 590 -0.18 -1.36 5.99
CA THR A 590 0.68 -0.62 5.04
C THR A 590 1.44 0.52 5.71
N VAL A 591 0.90 1.13 6.77
CA VAL A 591 1.59 2.19 7.53
C VAL A 591 2.54 1.63 8.59
N LEU A 592 2.24 0.45 9.14
CA LEU A 592 3.12 -0.20 10.12
C LEU A 592 4.45 -0.63 9.49
N PHE A 593 4.39 -1.25 8.31
CA PHE A 593 5.57 -1.76 7.60
C PHE A 593 5.53 -1.44 6.09
N PRO A 594 5.58 -0.15 5.69
CA PRO A 594 5.34 0.30 4.32
C PRO A 594 6.29 -0.32 3.28
N GLN A 595 7.53 -0.59 3.67
CA GLN A 595 8.52 -1.26 2.82
C GLN A 595 8.21 -2.76 2.57
N TYR A 596 7.37 -3.41 3.37
CA TYR A 596 7.14 -4.86 3.32
C TYR A 596 5.68 -5.23 3.04
N ILE A 597 4.72 -4.39 3.42
CA ILE A 597 3.30 -4.71 3.39
C ILE A 597 2.59 -3.79 2.39
N ASN A 598 2.02 -4.43 1.36
CA ASN A 598 1.00 -3.85 0.49
C ASN A 598 -0.36 -4.42 0.89
N ILE A 599 -1.45 -3.95 0.27
CA ILE A 599 -2.80 -4.40 0.65
C ILE A 599 -2.94 -5.93 0.54
N ARG A 600 -2.41 -6.53 -0.53
CA ARG A 600 -2.48 -8.00 -0.73
C ARG A 600 -1.81 -8.78 0.41
N ARG A 601 -0.58 -8.39 0.78
CA ARG A 601 0.17 -9.02 1.88
C ARG A 601 -0.51 -8.79 3.23
N GLY A 602 -1.04 -7.59 3.46
CA GLY A 602 -1.81 -7.27 4.67
C GLY A 602 -3.07 -8.14 4.80
N GLN A 603 -3.79 -8.37 3.71
CA GLN A 603 -4.97 -9.25 3.70
C GLN A 603 -4.61 -10.71 3.99
N ILE A 604 -3.47 -11.21 3.50
CA ILE A 604 -2.98 -12.56 3.83
C ILE A 604 -2.65 -12.66 5.32
N ILE A 605 -1.97 -11.67 5.90
CA ILE A 605 -1.66 -11.64 7.33
C ILE A 605 -2.96 -11.63 8.15
N CYS A 606 -3.94 -10.82 7.76
CA CYS A 606 -5.26 -10.78 8.38
C CYS A 606 -5.98 -12.14 8.30
N ALA A 607 -5.93 -12.81 7.15
CA ALA A 607 -6.57 -14.11 6.94
C ALA A 607 -6.01 -15.22 7.82
N ILE A 608 -4.72 -15.16 8.15
CA ILE A 608 -4.04 -16.16 8.97
C ILE A 608 -4.18 -15.80 10.45
N LEU A 609 -3.76 -14.59 10.84
CA LEU A 609 -3.78 -14.18 12.25
C LEU A 609 -5.21 -13.95 12.75
N GLY A 610 -5.99 -13.13 12.05
CA GLY A 610 -7.39 -12.88 12.40
C GLY A 610 -8.28 -14.11 12.20
N GLY A 611 -8.02 -14.87 11.14
CA GLY A 611 -8.79 -16.06 10.81
C GLY A 611 -8.49 -17.28 11.67
N TRP A 612 -7.32 -17.44 12.28
CA TRP A 612 -7.01 -18.67 13.03
C TRP A 612 -6.47 -18.43 14.43
N ALA A 613 -5.59 -17.44 14.62
CA ALA A 613 -4.89 -17.25 15.89
C ALA A 613 -5.78 -16.67 17.00
N LEU A 614 -6.90 -16.01 16.66
CA LEU A 614 -7.76 -15.31 17.63
C LEU A 614 -8.90 -16.15 18.20
N CYS A 615 -9.11 -17.38 17.74
CA CYS A 615 -10.19 -18.28 18.21
C CYS A 615 -11.57 -17.58 18.31
N PRO A 616 -12.10 -17.04 17.20
CA PRO A 616 -13.26 -16.13 17.22
C PRO A 616 -14.56 -16.74 17.78
N TRP A 617 -14.70 -18.06 17.75
CA TRP A 617 -15.86 -18.78 18.30
C TRP A 617 -16.03 -18.60 19.81
N GLU A 618 -14.96 -18.28 20.54
CA GLU A 618 -15.05 -17.98 21.98
C GLU A 618 -15.91 -16.73 22.26
N ILE A 619 -15.92 -15.75 21.34
CA ILE A 619 -16.70 -14.52 21.49
C ILE A 619 -18.18 -14.78 21.21
N LEU A 620 -18.47 -15.59 20.18
CA LEU A 620 -19.83 -15.92 19.74
C LEU A 620 -20.48 -17.06 20.53
N ALA A 621 -19.80 -17.61 21.54
CA ALA A 621 -20.36 -18.62 22.43
C ALA A 621 -21.61 -18.15 23.19
N SER A 622 -21.82 -16.84 23.37
CA SER A 622 -23.03 -16.27 23.97
C SER A 622 -23.33 -14.83 23.52
N ALA A 623 -24.60 -14.44 23.55
CA ALA A 623 -25.05 -13.07 23.26
C ALA A 623 -24.37 -12.02 24.16
N GLN A 624 -24.19 -12.34 25.45
CA GLN A 624 -23.51 -11.45 26.39
C GLN A 624 -22.02 -11.30 26.04
N GLY A 625 -21.34 -12.39 25.66
CA GLY A 625 -19.96 -12.35 25.19
C GLY A 625 -19.79 -11.44 23.96
N PHE A 626 -20.72 -11.54 23.01
CA PHE A 626 -20.76 -10.66 21.84
C PHE A 626 -20.97 -9.19 22.22
N LEU A 627 -21.95 -8.87 23.09
CA LEU A 627 -22.18 -7.50 23.56
C LEU A 627 -21.01 -6.95 24.38
N ASN A 628 -20.35 -7.76 25.20
CA ASN A 628 -19.15 -7.37 25.94
C ASN A 628 -18.01 -7.01 24.99
N PHE A 629 -17.82 -7.80 23.93
CA PHE A 629 -16.90 -7.46 22.87
C PHE A 629 -17.29 -6.14 22.19
N MET A 630 -18.59 -5.92 21.89
CA MET A 630 -19.10 -4.67 21.29
C MET A 630 -18.78 -3.44 22.14
N ASN A 631 -19.10 -3.50 23.42
CA ASN A 631 -18.87 -2.40 24.35
C ASN A 631 -17.38 -2.23 24.68
N GLY A 632 -16.57 -3.29 24.59
CA GLY A 632 -15.18 -3.26 25.01
C GLY A 632 -14.29 -2.33 24.18
N TYR A 633 -14.48 -2.30 22.87
CA TYR A 633 -13.63 -1.49 22.00
C TYR A 633 -14.11 -0.04 21.84
N THR A 634 -15.37 0.28 22.18
CA THR A 634 -15.87 1.65 22.09
C THR A 634 -15.08 2.61 22.97
N VAL A 635 -14.49 2.07 24.05
CA VAL A 635 -13.51 2.70 24.92
C VAL A 635 -12.41 3.44 24.15
N PHE A 636 -11.88 2.86 23.07
CA PHE A 636 -10.78 3.45 22.31
C PHE A 636 -11.24 4.21 21.07
N LEU A 637 -12.25 3.68 20.37
CA LEU A 637 -12.65 4.23 19.08
C LEU A 637 -13.44 5.53 19.18
N GLY A 638 -14.25 5.71 20.23
CA GLY A 638 -14.91 6.99 20.51
C GLY A 638 -13.89 8.13 20.64
N PRO A 639 -12.87 8.00 21.50
CA PRO A 639 -11.78 8.98 21.60
C PRO A 639 -11.03 9.23 20.29
N PHE A 640 -10.72 8.19 19.51
CA PHE A 640 -10.03 8.36 18.23
C PHE A 640 -10.86 9.17 17.24
N ALA A 641 -12.14 8.84 17.09
CA ALA A 641 -13.05 9.57 16.22
C ALA A 641 -13.21 11.03 16.67
N GLY A 642 -13.32 11.27 17.98
CA GLY A 642 -13.42 12.62 18.56
C GLY A 642 -12.20 13.47 18.24
N ILE A 643 -11.00 12.96 18.51
CA ILE A 643 -9.73 13.67 18.23
C ILE A 643 -9.62 14.02 16.75
N MET A 644 -9.89 13.07 15.84
CA MET A 644 -9.80 13.32 14.40
C MET A 644 -10.80 14.40 13.92
N VAL A 645 -12.05 14.32 14.38
CA VAL A 645 -13.07 15.31 14.05
C VAL A 645 -12.67 16.69 14.58
N THR A 646 -12.26 16.77 15.84
CA THR A 646 -11.84 18.04 16.47
C THR A 646 -10.63 18.64 15.77
N ASP A 647 -9.61 17.84 15.50
CA ASP A 647 -8.38 18.28 14.86
C ASP A 647 -8.61 18.90 13.49
N TYR A 648 -9.35 18.22 12.64
CA TYR A 648 -9.54 18.67 11.26
C TYR A 648 -10.51 19.85 11.16
N TRP A 649 -11.68 19.77 11.81
CA TRP A 649 -12.75 20.74 11.61
C TRP A 649 -12.63 21.98 12.50
N PHE A 650 -12.16 21.80 13.74
CA PHE A 650 -12.20 22.86 14.75
C PHE A 650 -10.83 23.47 15.04
N ILE A 651 -9.74 22.69 14.96
CA ILE A 651 -8.38 23.21 15.19
C ILE A 651 -7.75 23.70 13.89
N HIS A 652 -7.75 22.86 12.85
CA HIS A 652 -7.10 23.18 11.58
C HIS A 652 -8.06 23.78 10.53
N HIS A 653 -9.37 23.83 10.80
CA HIS A 653 -10.40 24.40 9.90
C HIS A 653 -10.31 23.88 8.45
N GLY A 654 -10.01 22.60 8.29
CA GLY A 654 -9.85 21.93 7.01
C GLY A 654 -8.51 22.16 6.29
N ARG A 655 -7.56 22.87 6.92
CA ARG A 655 -6.27 23.26 6.34
C ARG A 655 -5.16 22.36 6.85
N VAL A 656 -4.80 21.36 6.05
CA VAL A 656 -3.76 20.37 6.38
C VAL A 656 -2.78 20.20 5.22
N ASP A 657 -1.58 19.72 5.52
CA ASP A 657 -0.47 19.50 4.60
C ASP A 657 -0.30 18.00 4.34
N VAL A 658 -0.93 17.51 3.27
CA VAL A 658 -0.94 16.06 2.97
C VAL A 658 0.47 15.50 2.74
N PRO A 659 1.36 16.13 1.94
CA PRO A 659 2.73 15.65 1.79
C PRO A 659 3.49 15.46 3.11
N SER A 660 3.33 16.38 4.07
CA SER A 660 3.97 16.27 5.39
C SER A 660 3.50 15.06 6.20
N MET A 661 2.31 14.52 5.96
CA MET A 661 1.84 13.29 6.62
C MET A 661 2.69 12.06 6.23
N TYR A 662 3.42 12.10 5.12
CA TYR A 662 4.28 11.01 4.64
C TYR A 662 5.74 11.15 5.10
N ARG A 663 6.10 12.24 5.79
CA ARG A 663 7.48 12.58 6.15
C ARG A 663 7.67 12.53 7.68
N PRO A 664 8.52 11.64 8.24
CA PRO A 664 8.76 11.54 9.69
C PRO A 664 9.33 12.82 10.35
N HIS A 665 9.98 13.66 9.54
CA HIS A 665 10.53 14.95 9.95
C HIS A 665 9.74 16.13 9.36
N GLY A 666 8.53 15.88 8.86
CA GLY A 666 7.64 16.91 8.34
C GLY A 666 6.87 17.66 9.43
N ARG A 667 5.86 18.41 9.01
CA ARG A 667 5.07 19.31 9.86
C ARG A 667 4.40 18.63 11.06
N TYR A 668 3.92 17.40 10.88
CA TYR A 668 3.23 16.62 11.91
C TYR A 668 4.16 15.81 12.82
N ARG A 669 5.41 16.24 12.94
CA ARG A 669 6.34 15.67 13.92
C ARG A 669 5.98 16.07 15.34
N TYR A 670 5.40 17.25 15.60
CA TYR A 670 5.17 17.74 16.96
C TYR A 670 6.44 17.59 17.84
N THR A 671 6.27 17.24 19.12
CA THR A 671 7.35 16.99 20.06
C THR A 671 7.84 15.55 19.93
N TYR A 672 8.98 15.35 19.24
CA TYR A 672 9.60 14.04 19.00
C TYR A 672 8.70 12.98 18.31
N GLY A 673 7.69 13.39 17.55
CA GLY A 673 6.72 12.51 16.89
C GLY A 673 5.41 12.31 17.65
N PHE A 674 5.25 12.97 18.81
CA PHE A 674 4.08 12.85 19.67
C PHE A 674 3.34 14.18 19.77
N ASN A 675 2.06 14.18 19.41
CA ASN A 675 1.17 15.26 19.82
C ASN A 675 0.71 15.02 21.26
N TRP A 676 1.34 15.69 22.22
CA TRP A 676 1.00 15.52 23.63
C TRP A 676 -0.47 15.90 23.94
N ARG A 677 -1.11 16.76 23.14
CA ARG A 677 -2.54 17.08 23.27
C ARG A 677 -3.43 15.86 23.00
N ALA A 678 -3.09 15.08 21.96
CA ALA A 678 -3.75 13.81 21.68
C ALA A 678 -3.47 12.77 22.78
N VAL A 679 -2.24 12.70 23.28
CA VAL A 679 -1.88 11.81 24.40
C VAL A 679 -2.73 12.15 25.64
N LEU A 680 -2.84 13.43 25.99
CA LEU A 680 -3.64 13.90 27.11
C LEU A 680 -5.13 13.57 26.93
N ALA A 681 -5.67 13.79 25.73
CA ALA A 681 -7.05 13.43 25.40
C ALA A 681 -7.31 11.92 25.59
N ILE A 682 -6.38 11.05 25.18
CA ILE A 682 -6.48 9.60 25.42
C ILE A 682 -6.38 9.26 26.92
N LEU A 683 -5.43 9.85 27.64
CA LEU A 683 -5.23 9.62 29.07
C LEU A 683 -6.42 10.04 29.93
N LEU A 684 -7.23 11.00 29.48
CA LEU A 684 -8.41 11.45 30.23
C LEU A 684 -9.72 10.81 29.78
N SER A 685 -9.76 10.21 28.58
CA SER A 685 -10.97 9.56 28.06
C SER A 685 -10.99 8.05 28.24
N VAL A 686 -9.84 7.36 28.11
CA VAL A 686 -9.77 5.89 28.16
C VAL A 686 -9.75 5.36 29.59
N PRO A 687 -8.80 5.74 30.47
CA PRO A 687 -8.66 5.14 31.81
C PRO A 687 -9.94 5.11 32.66
N PRO A 688 -10.80 6.15 32.67
CA PRO A 688 -12.05 6.13 33.45
C PRO A 688 -12.99 4.97 33.06
N THR A 689 -12.96 4.52 31.81
CA THR A 689 -13.84 3.45 31.31
C THR A 689 -13.27 2.04 31.53
N MET A 690 -11.97 1.93 31.85
CA MET A 690 -11.27 0.65 32.01
C MET A 690 -11.81 -0.24 33.13
N PRO A 691 -12.22 0.26 34.32
CA PRO A 691 -12.79 -0.60 35.35
C PRO A 691 -14.05 -1.33 34.88
N GLY A 692 -14.94 -0.65 34.14
CA GLY A 692 -16.14 -1.30 33.59
C GLY A 692 -15.81 -2.35 32.52
N LEU A 693 -14.79 -2.11 31.68
CA LEU A 693 -14.27 -3.12 30.75
C LEU A 693 -13.69 -4.35 31.48
N ILE A 694 -12.94 -4.14 32.56
CA ILE A 694 -12.39 -5.25 33.36
C ILE A 694 -13.52 -6.09 33.95
N ASN A 695 -14.58 -5.43 34.46
CA ASN A 695 -15.76 -6.12 34.99
C ASN A 695 -16.56 -6.86 33.90
N SER A 696 -16.68 -6.31 32.69
CA SER A 696 -17.41 -6.99 31.61
C SER A 696 -16.70 -8.27 31.14
N ILE A 697 -15.36 -8.32 31.20
CA ILE A 697 -14.57 -9.51 30.90
C ILE A 697 -14.56 -10.48 32.08
N ASN A 698 -14.38 -9.97 33.30
CA ASN A 698 -14.37 -10.76 34.53
C ASN A 698 -15.32 -10.15 35.58
N PRO A 699 -16.60 -10.59 35.58
CA PRO A 699 -17.61 -10.08 36.51
C PRO A 699 -17.29 -10.31 37.99
N LYS A 700 -16.32 -11.19 38.30
CA LYS A 700 -15.87 -11.44 39.67
C LYS A 700 -15.10 -10.27 40.28
N ILE A 701 -14.65 -9.31 39.46
CA ILE A 701 -13.94 -8.12 39.94
C ILE A 701 -14.98 -7.00 40.15
N PRO A 702 -15.32 -6.64 41.41
CA PRO A 702 -16.30 -5.60 41.67
C PRO A 702 -15.70 -4.22 41.39
N VAL A 703 -16.42 -3.39 40.62
CA VAL A 703 -15.98 -2.03 40.25
C VAL A 703 -16.99 -0.94 40.61
N GLY A 704 -18.04 -1.29 41.35
CA GLY A 704 -19.08 -0.36 41.79
C GLY A 704 -19.73 0.40 40.62
N GLY A 705 -19.97 1.70 40.78
CA GLY A 705 -20.61 2.54 39.76
C GLY A 705 -19.78 2.78 38.49
N ALA A 706 -18.54 2.31 38.40
CA ALA A 706 -17.72 2.47 37.20
C ALA A 706 -18.26 1.70 35.99
N THR A 707 -19.14 0.71 36.20
CA THR A 707 -19.85 0.00 35.13
C THR A 707 -20.71 0.95 34.28
N PHE A 708 -21.32 1.95 34.92
CA PHE A 708 -22.20 2.92 34.25
C PHE A 708 -21.45 3.79 33.24
N LEU A 709 -20.19 4.10 33.51
CA LEU A 709 -19.37 4.87 32.57
C LEU A 709 -19.01 4.02 31.34
N PHE A 710 -18.86 2.70 31.53
CA PHE A 710 -18.63 1.76 30.44
C PHE A 710 -19.88 1.57 29.56
N ASP A 711 -21.08 1.62 30.15
CA ASP A 711 -22.35 1.58 29.41
C ASP A 711 -22.53 2.77 28.44
N ILE A 712 -21.75 3.84 28.61
CA ILE A 712 -21.72 5.01 27.71
C ILE A 712 -20.31 5.30 27.18
N ALA A 713 -19.42 4.31 27.18
CA ALA A 713 -17.99 4.48 26.90
C ALA A 713 -17.70 5.23 25.61
N TRP A 714 -18.45 4.97 24.54
CA TRP A 714 -18.25 5.62 23.25
C TRP A 714 -18.51 7.13 23.34
N ILE A 715 -19.68 7.51 23.89
CA ILE A 715 -20.12 8.91 23.98
C ILE A 715 -19.21 9.67 24.93
N PHE A 716 -18.94 9.09 26.11
CA PHE A 716 -18.01 9.66 27.06
C PHE A 716 -16.63 9.87 26.42
N GLY A 717 -16.10 8.83 25.79
CA GLY A 717 -14.78 8.86 25.18
C GLY A 717 -14.68 9.90 24.05
N PHE A 718 -15.67 9.94 23.15
CA PHE A 718 -15.75 10.93 22.08
C PHE A 718 -15.79 12.35 22.64
N THR A 719 -16.70 12.64 23.57
CA THR A 719 -16.92 13.98 24.10
C THR A 719 -15.73 14.48 24.93
N VAL A 720 -15.19 13.64 25.82
CA VAL A 720 -14.04 14.00 26.65
C VAL A 720 -12.79 14.18 25.80
N ALA A 721 -12.51 13.26 24.88
CA ALA A 721 -11.33 13.38 24.02
C ALA A 721 -11.41 14.63 23.12
N SER A 722 -12.58 14.89 22.51
CA SER A 722 -12.83 16.09 21.72
C SER A 722 -12.64 17.37 22.53
N GLY A 723 -13.23 17.44 23.73
CA GLY A 723 -13.15 18.61 24.61
C GLY A 723 -11.72 18.87 25.10
N VAL A 724 -11.04 17.83 25.59
CA VAL A 724 -9.64 17.93 26.05
C VAL A 724 -8.72 18.31 24.90
N TYR A 725 -8.86 17.68 23.73
CA TYR A 725 -8.04 17.98 22.57
C TYR A 725 -8.26 19.42 22.09
N TYR A 726 -9.52 19.86 22.04
CA TYR A 726 -9.88 21.23 21.67
C TYR A 726 -9.23 22.24 22.64
N VAL A 727 -9.51 22.12 23.94
CA VAL A 727 -9.01 23.05 24.96
C VAL A 727 -7.48 23.09 24.99
N SER A 728 -6.82 21.93 25.00
CA SER A 728 -5.36 21.88 25.03
C SER A 728 -4.71 22.41 23.75
N SER A 729 -5.33 22.18 22.57
CA SER A 729 -4.82 22.70 21.30
C SER A 729 -5.09 24.20 21.12
N THR A 730 -6.15 24.74 21.70
CA THR A 730 -6.44 26.19 21.68
C THR A 730 -5.57 26.96 22.67
N LEU A 731 -5.40 26.45 23.90
CA LEU A 731 -4.58 27.10 24.92
C LEU A 731 -3.07 26.98 24.62
N PHE A 732 -2.66 25.86 24.03
CA PHE A 732 -1.26 25.58 23.70
C PHE A 732 -1.15 25.17 22.23
N PRO A 733 -1.29 26.09 21.26
CA PRO A 733 -1.30 25.76 19.84
C PRO A 733 0.05 25.24 19.35
N ALA A 734 0.03 24.20 18.53
CA ALA A 734 1.18 23.72 17.76
C ALA A 734 1.34 24.60 16.52
N LYS A 735 1.91 25.80 16.67
CA LYS A 735 1.96 26.83 15.61
C LYS A 735 2.53 26.31 14.28
N GLU A 736 3.43 25.35 14.34
CA GLU A 736 4.03 24.69 13.18
C GLU A 736 3.01 23.95 12.30
N THR A 737 1.88 23.48 12.84
CA THR A 737 0.88 22.70 12.08
C THR A 737 -0.13 23.56 11.34
N TYR A 738 -0.23 24.84 11.65
CA TYR A 738 -1.18 25.76 11.04
C TYR A 738 -0.75 26.21 9.65
N LEU A 739 -1.75 26.42 8.80
CA LEU A 739 -1.61 26.78 7.39
C LEU A 739 -2.66 27.81 7.00
N ASP A 740 -2.30 28.69 6.07
CA ASP A 740 -3.26 29.63 5.47
C ASP A 740 -4.23 28.90 4.53
N GLN A 741 -3.72 27.91 3.80
CA GLN A 741 -4.49 27.05 2.88
C GLN A 741 -4.02 25.60 2.98
N ALA A 742 -4.92 24.65 2.71
CA ALA A 742 -4.56 23.24 2.65
C ALA A 742 -3.57 22.98 1.50
N ILE A 743 -2.63 22.06 1.70
CA ILE A 743 -1.73 21.57 0.64
C ILE A 743 -2.20 20.17 0.26
N LEU A 744 -2.78 20.05 -0.93
CA LEU A 744 -3.38 18.82 -1.42
C LEU A 744 -2.37 17.96 -2.20
N PRO A 745 -2.64 16.66 -2.38
CA PRO A 745 -1.77 15.77 -3.14
C PRO A 745 -1.52 16.22 -4.58
N ASP A 746 -2.53 16.82 -5.20
CA ASP A 746 -2.50 17.19 -6.62
C ASP A 746 -1.68 18.48 -6.84
N ASP A 747 -1.44 19.29 -5.80
CA ASP A 747 -0.69 20.55 -5.89
C ASP A 747 0.81 20.29 -6.11
N GLU A 748 1.40 19.31 -5.42
CA GLU A 748 2.82 18.93 -5.56
C GLU A 748 3.11 18.31 -6.95
N VAL A 749 2.11 17.67 -7.56
CA VAL A 749 2.19 17.14 -8.94
C VAL A 749 2.14 18.26 -9.98
N LEU A 750 1.38 19.33 -9.71
CA LEU A 750 1.28 20.49 -10.60
C LEU A 750 2.54 21.36 -10.53
N ASP A 751 3.13 21.55 -9.35
CA ASP A 751 4.39 22.29 -9.19
C ASP A 751 5.55 21.56 -9.87
N SER A 752 5.67 20.24 -9.68
CA SER A 752 6.69 19.42 -10.38
C SER A 752 6.46 19.37 -11.91
N ALA A 753 5.21 19.43 -12.38
CA ALA A 753 4.89 19.51 -13.80
C ALA A 753 5.15 20.91 -14.40
N ASN A 754 4.95 22.00 -13.64
CA ASN A 754 5.23 23.36 -14.07
C ASN A 754 6.73 23.66 -14.11
N ASP A 755 7.49 23.13 -13.15
CA ASP A 755 8.96 23.17 -13.17
C ASP A 755 9.53 22.40 -14.38
N SER A 756 8.84 21.35 -14.86
CA SER A 756 9.22 20.61 -16.06
C SER A 756 8.88 21.33 -17.39
N LYS A 757 7.98 22.32 -17.36
CA LYS A 757 7.59 23.13 -18.53
C LYS A 757 8.35 24.45 -18.64
N THR A 758 8.98 24.90 -17.54
CA THR A 758 9.86 26.08 -17.50
C THR A 758 11.35 25.72 -17.54
N GLN A 759 11.66 24.42 -17.61
CA GLN A 759 12.96 23.84 -17.95
C GLN A 759 12.95 23.22 -19.34
#